data_AF-A0A2U1PIP0-F1
#
_entry.id   AF-A0A2U1PIP0-F1
#
_cell.length_a   1.000
_cell.length_b   1.000
_cell.length_c   1.000
_cell.angle_alpha   90.00
_cell.angle_beta   90.00
_cell.angle_gamma   90.00
#
_symmetry.space_group_name_H-M   'P 1'
#
loop_
_entity.id
_entity.type
_entity.pdbx_description
1 polymer ?
#
loop_
_entity_poly.entity_id
_entity_poly.type
_entity_poly.pdbx_seq_one_letter_code
_entity_poly.pdbx_strand_id
1 'polypeptide(L)'
;MDSWCSSVLSSFVDTFIDFCVSDGIFLPPPPINNNDVFQSVYPHSPDRLIALGDLHGDLPKTKESLRLAGLIDSQNNWCGGSSTLVQVGDVLDRGAHELQILYFLEKLKRQAFKHGGKVITMNGNHEIMNVDADFRYVTPAGLDEFSNWAFWYNIGANIKNNDSQQDLFHGIPETLKNVKPEYVQGFRSRIAALRPNGPIAKRFLSNNLTVLVIGDSVFVHGGMLPSHVAYGLQNINQEVKDWISGVKSKVTSSLESKGRRRMDSCSKVLSSFVDTFIDFCVSDGIFLPPPPINNNDVFESVYPHSPDRLIALGDLHGDLPKTKESLRLAGLIDSQNNWCGGSSTLVQVGDVLDRGGHELQILYFLEKLKRQAFKHGGKVITMNGNHEIMNVDADFRYVTPAGLDEFSNWAFWYNIGANIKNNDSQQDLFHGIPETLKNVKPEYVQGFRSRIAALRPNGPIAKRFLSKNLTVLVIGDSVFVHGGMLPSHVAYGLQNINQEVKDWISGVRSKVTSSLVRGRNSLVWLRIFSNELAKDCDCSMLQHVLETIPGARRMIMGHTIQETGINGVCDNKAIRIDVGMSQGCINGLPEVLEITKNSGLRILTSNPVYQQKQQLDSIADGMLMPLPQPKQVQVEA
;
A
#
# COMPACT_ATOMS: atom_id res chain seq x y z
N MET A 1 -13.81 15.69 -24.68
CA MET A 1 -13.01 16.19 -23.54
C MET A 1 -12.53 17.58 -23.90
N ASP A 2 -12.90 18.59 -23.12
CA ASP A 2 -12.37 19.94 -23.30
C ASP A 2 -10.84 19.94 -23.18
N SER A 3 -10.17 20.82 -23.92
CA SER A 3 -8.70 20.89 -23.97
C SER A 3 -8.05 21.10 -22.59
N TRP A 4 -8.78 21.73 -21.67
CA TRP A 4 -8.40 21.93 -20.28
C TRP A 4 -8.44 20.62 -19.46
N CYS A 5 -9.48 19.80 -19.62
CA CYS A 5 -9.54 18.48 -18.96
C CYS A 5 -8.44 17.54 -19.45
N SER A 6 -8.07 17.62 -20.74
CA SER A 6 -6.98 16.82 -21.31
C SER A 6 -5.60 17.21 -20.75
N SER A 7 -5.34 18.50 -20.56
CA SER A 7 -4.05 18.96 -20.02
C SER A 7 -3.91 18.67 -18.52
N VAL A 8 -4.97 18.82 -17.74
CA VAL A 8 -5.00 18.48 -16.31
C VAL A 8 -4.82 16.97 -16.11
N LEU A 9 -5.55 16.15 -16.87
CA LEU A 9 -5.39 14.69 -16.86
C LEU A 9 -3.97 14.28 -17.25
N SER A 10 -3.40 14.90 -18.29
CA SER A 10 -2.04 14.59 -18.74
C SER A 10 -1.00 14.90 -17.68
N SER A 11 -1.06 16.09 -17.06
CA SER A 11 -0.14 16.51 -15.99
C SER A 11 -0.27 15.63 -14.76
N PHE A 12 -1.49 15.22 -14.42
CA PHE A 12 -1.75 14.34 -13.28
C PHE A 12 -1.18 12.93 -13.51
N VAL A 13 -1.42 12.36 -14.69
CA VAL A 13 -0.90 11.05 -15.08
C VAL A 13 0.63 11.04 -15.09
N ASP A 14 1.27 12.10 -15.59
CA ASP A 14 2.74 12.23 -15.50
C ASP A 14 3.23 12.25 -14.06
N THR A 15 2.58 13.04 -13.20
CA THR A 15 2.94 13.13 -11.79
C THR A 15 2.78 11.79 -11.06
N PHE A 16 1.76 11.01 -11.44
CA PHE A 16 1.56 9.68 -10.87
C PHE A 16 2.58 8.65 -11.37
N ILE A 17 2.92 8.66 -12.67
CA ILE A 17 4.00 7.82 -13.19
C ILE A 17 5.31 8.14 -12.46
N ASP A 18 5.60 9.43 -12.31
CA ASP A 18 6.77 9.90 -11.58
C ASP A 18 6.78 9.38 -10.14
N PHE A 19 5.64 9.44 -9.45
CA PHE A 19 5.48 8.90 -8.10
C PHE A 19 5.76 7.38 -8.04
N CYS A 20 5.19 6.60 -8.96
CA CYS A 20 5.37 5.13 -9.01
C CYS A 20 6.80 4.70 -9.35
N VAL A 21 7.48 5.47 -10.20
CA VAL A 21 8.85 5.16 -10.65
C VAL A 21 9.89 5.61 -9.62
N SER A 22 9.58 6.64 -8.85
CA SER A 22 10.51 7.24 -7.89
C SER A 22 10.37 6.75 -6.44
N ASP A 23 9.54 5.72 -6.21
CA ASP A 23 9.20 5.21 -4.89
C ASP A 23 8.65 6.31 -3.95
N GLY A 24 7.72 7.10 -4.49
CA GLY A 24 6.94 8.06 -3.72
C GLY A 24 7.43 9.51 -3.75
N ILE A 25 8.37 9.87 -4.63
CA ILE A 25 8.78 11.28 -4.80
C ILE A 25 7.74 12.03 -5.62
N PHE A 26 7.00 12.93 -4.96
CA PHE A 26 6.12 13.86 -5.64
C PHE A 26 6.90 15.02 -6.27
N LEU A 27 6.90 15.10 -7.59
CA LEU A 27 7.41 16.25 -8.33
C LEU A 27 6.24 17.18 -8.69
N PRO A 28 6.12 18.39 -8.11
CA PRO A 28 5.09 19.34 -8.51
C PRO A 28 5.27 19.74 -10.00
N PRO A 29 4.29 20.36 -10.68
CA PRO A 29 4.54 20.89 -12.02
C PRO A 29 5.74 21.86 -12.00
N PRO A 30 6.58 21.87 -13.06
CA PRO A 30 7.75 22.73 -13.13
C PRO A 30 7.33 24.20 -12.99
N PRO A 31 8.12 25.05 -12.30
CA PRO A 31 7.79 26.46 -12.13
C PRO A 31 7.70 27.18 -13.48
N ILE A 32 6.65 27.99 -13.67
CA ILE A 32 6.31 28.68 -14.94
C ILE A 32 7.41 29.67 -15.39
N ASN A 33 8.26 30.14 -14.47
CA ASN A 33 9.36 31.09 -14.72
C ASN A 33 10.74 30.49 -14.43
N ASN A 34 11.02 29.28 -14.94
CA ASN A 34 12.37 28.74 -14.87
C ASN A 34 13.23 29.29 -16.02
N ASN A 35 13.70 30.53 -15.87
CA ASN A 35 14.84 31.04 -16.64
C ASN A 35 16.14 30.41 -16.09
N ASP A 36 16.21 29.08 -16.00
CA ASP A 36 17.48 28.38 -15.82
C ASP A 36 18.25 28.58 -17.13
N VAL A 37 19.07 29.64 -17.17
CA VAL A 37 19.93 29.90 -18.32
C VAL A 37 20.89 28.72 -18.40
N PHE A 38 20.83 27.97 -19.50
CA PHE A 38 21.75 26.87 -19.81
C PHE A 38 23.13 27.45 -20.09
N GLN A 39 23.84 27.81 -19.01
CA GLN A 39 25.04 28.62 -19.02
C GLN A 39 26.22 27.81 -18.47
N SER A 40 27.33 27.84 -19.21
CA SER A 40 28.54 27.09 -18.88
C SER A 40 29.46 27.78 -17.87
N VAL A 41 29.29 29.10 -17.66
CA VAL A 41 30.20 29.92 -16.84
C VAL A 41 29.42 30.83 -15.91
N TYR A 42 29.59 30.65 -14.61
CA TYR A 42 29.12 31.55 -13.56
C TYR A 42 30.32 32.34 -13.02
N PRO A 43 30.41 33.65 -13.26
CA PRO A 43 31.63 34.42 -13.00
C PRO A 43 31.91 34.63 -11.50
N HIS A 44 30.93 34.41 -10.63
CA HIS A 44 31.05 34.62 -9.19
C HIS A 44 30.85 33.30 -8.44
N SER A 45 31.71 33.05 -7.45
CA SER A 45 31.55 31.91 -6.54
C SER A 45 30.40 32.19 -5.57
N PRO A 46 29.53 31.19 -5.29
CA PRO A 46 28.54 31.30 -4.23
C PRO A 46 29.21 31.24 -2.86
N ASP A 47 28.50 31.70 -1.83
CA ASP A 47 29.00 31.66 -0.43
C ASP A 47 29.38 30.24 0.03
N ARG A 48 28.68 29.24 -0.52
CA ARG A 48 28.93 27.82 -0.23
C ARG A 48 28.77 26.96 -1.48
N LEU A 49 29.87 26.39 -1.94
CA LEU A 49 29.95 25.49 -3.10
C LEU A 49 30.32 24.09 -2.65
N ILE A 50 29.53 23.09 -3.04
CA ILE A 50 29.73 21.68 -2.68
C ILE A 50 29.77 20.85 -3.96
N ALA A 51 30.77 20.00 -4.10
CA ALA A 51 30.89 19.02 -5.18
C ALA A 51 30.48 17.63 -4.68
N LEU A 52 29.72 16.90 -5.47
CA LEU A 52 29.33 15.52 -5.21
C LEU A 52 29.71 14.64 -6.41
N GLY A 53 30.50 13.60 -6.12
CA GLY A 53 31.00 12.63 -7.10
C GLY A 53 29.96 11.62 -7.58
N ASP A 54 30.48 10.52 -8.11
CA ASP A 54 29.72 9.41 -8.69
C ASP A 54 28.71 8.83 -7.69
N LEU A 55 27.49 8.57 -8.18
CA LEU A 55 26.38 8.06 -7.36
C LEU A 55 25.98 6.63 -7.72
N HIS A 56 26.11 6.26 -9.00
CA HIS A 56 26.02 4.87 -9.46
C HIS A 56 24.83 4.08 -8.88
N GLY A 57 23.62 4.65 -8.94
CA GLY A 57 22.40 3.97 -8.50
C GLY A 57 22.33 3.62 -7.00
N ASP A 58 23.17 4.21 -6.13
CA ASP A 58 23.15 4.02 -4.68
C ASP A 58 22.48 5.21 -3.96
N LEU A 59 21.15 5.20 -3.91
CA LEU A 59 20.36 6.24 -3.27
C LEU A 59 20.63 6.34 -1.74
N PRO A 60 20.77 5.24 -0.98
CA PRO A 60 21.16 5.32 0.44
C PRO A 60 22.46 6.10 0.66
N LYS A 61 23.53 5.78 -0.08
CA LYS A 61 24.82 6.49 0.06
C LYS A 61 24.76 7.92 -0.46
N THR A 62 23.98 8.17 -1.51
CA THR A 62 23.68 9.53 -1.98
C THR A 62 23.07 10.38 -0.85
N LYS A 63 22.05 9.85 -0.14
CA LYS A 63 21.40 10.55 0.98
C LYS A 63 22.36 10.74 2.16
N GLU A 64 23.19 9.77 2.48
CA GLU A 64 24.22 9.91 3.53
C GLU A 64 25.20 11.04 3.21
N SER A 65 25.75 11.07 1.99
CA SER A 65 26.67 12.13 1.54
C SER A 65 26.04 13.53 1.57
N LEU A 66 24.78 13.65 1.15
CA LEU A 66 24.06 14.92 1.17
C LEU A 66 23.73 15.40 2.60
N ARG A 67 23.40 14.48 3.53
CA ARG A 67 23.21 14.83 4.96
C ARG A 67 24.52 15.23 5.61
N LEU A 68 25.61 14.51 5.30
CA LEU A 68 26.96 14.87 5.77
C LEU A 68 27.33 16.30 5.34
N ALA A 69 27.00 16.66 4.10
CA ALA A 69 27.18 18.01 3.59
C ALA A 69 26.14 19.04 4.12
N GLY A 70 25.21 18.66 4.99
CA GLY A 70 24.16 19.54 5.51
C GLY A 70 23.24 20.12 4.42
N LEU A 71 23.07 19.39 3.31
CA LEU A 71 22.24 19.83 2.18
C LEU A 71 20.80 19.32 2.29
N ILE A 72 20.59 18.21 2.99
CA ILE A 72 19.25 17.65 3.23
C ILE A 72 19.04 17.30 4.71
N ASP A 73 17.79 17.37 5.16
CA ASP A 73 17.37 17.04 6.52
C ASP A 73 17.07 15.54 6.73
N SER A 74 16.57 15.17 7.91
CA SER A 74 16.17 13.78 8.23
C SER A 74 15.01 13.27 7.36
N GLN A 75 14.22 14.16 6.78
CA GLN A 75 13.09 13.86 5.89
C GLN A 75 13.51 13.87 4.40
N ASN A 76 14.80 14.04 4.11
CA ASN A 76 15.34 14.15 2.75
C ASN A 76 14.79 15.37 1.97
N ASN A 77 14.53 16.47 2.67
CA ASN A 77 14.21 17.76 2.06
C ASN A 77 15.44 18.66 2.09
N TRP A 78 15.56 19.54 1.08
CA TRP A 78 16.64 20.54 1.05
C TRP A 78 16.63 21.41 2.30
N CYS A 79 17.76 21.44 3.00
CA CYS A 79 18.02 22.35 4.12
C CYS A 79 19.32 23.15 3.92
N GLY A 80 19.94 23.07 2.72
CA GLY A 80 21.22 23.71 2.39
C GLY A 80 21.16 25.24 2.22
N GLY A 81 20.01 25.89 2.43
CA GLY A 81 19.86 27.34 2.25
C GLY A 81 20.24 27.78 0.83
N SER A 82 21.08 28.82 0.75
CA SER A 82 21.63 29.38 -0.50
C SER A 82 22.84 28.61 -1.09
N SER A 83 23.17 27.43 -0.53
CA SER A 83 24.29 26.62 -1.03
C SER A 83 24.10 26.22 -2.49
N THR A 84 25.21 26.10 -3.22
CA THR A 84 25.25 25.49 -4.56
C THR A 84 25.86 24.09 -4.48
N LEU A 85 25.11 23.09 -4.92
CA LEU A 85 25.56 21.72 -5.12
C LEU A 85 25.85 21.48 -6.61
N VAL A 86 27.03 20.95 -6.92
CA VAL A 86 27.39 20.44 -8.25
C VAL A 86 27.58 18.92 -8.16
N GLN A 87 26.69 18.16 -8.79
CA GLN A 87 26.82 16.72 -8.99
C GLN A 87 27.53 16.49 -10.34
N VAL A 88 28.71 15.85 -10.33
CA VAL A 88 29.66 15.84 -11.46
C VAL A 88 29.46 14.71 -12.48
N GLY A 89 28.28 14.10 -12.52
CA GLY A 89 27.95 12.98 -13.43
C GLY A 89 28.10 11.60 -12.79
N ASP A 90 27.88 10.55 -13.58
CA ASP A 90 27.87 9.14 -13.16
C ASP A 90 26.80 8.85 -12.09
N VAL A 91 25.57 9.22 -12.42
CA VAL A 91 24.37 8.87 -11.66
C VAL A 91 23.90 7.45 -11.98
N LEU A 92 23.99 7.08 -13.26
CA LEU A 92 23.53 5.80 -13.80
C LEU A 92 24.53 4.65 -13.58
N ASP A 93 24.03 3.43 -13.82
CA ASP A 93 24.69 2.12 -13.74
C ASP A 93 25.14 1.67 -12.34
N ARG A 94 25.61 0.42 -12.25
CA ARG A 94 26.15 -0.30 -11.07
C ARG A 94 25.20 -0.53 -9.88
N GLY A 95 24.24 0.36 -9.64
CA GLY A 95 23.27 0.27 -8.55
C GLY A 95 21.87 -0.16 -9.01
N ALA A 96 20.89 0.02 -8.12
CA ALA A 96 19.49 -0.39 -8.31
C ALA A 96 18.48 0.77 -8.25
N HIS A 97 18.93 1.98 -7.92
CA HIS A 97 18.08 3.15 -7.65
C HIS A 97 18.38 4.30 -8.63
N GLU A 98 18.67 3.98 -9.88
CA GLU A 98 19.16 4.93 -10.87
C GLU A 98 18.12 6.01 -11.19
N LEU A 99 16.89 5.60 -11.51
CA LEU A 99 15.79 6.53 -11.76
C LEU A 99 15.45 7.29 -10.48
N GLN A 100 15.38 6.60 -9.33
CA GLN A 100 15.08 7.25 -8.06
C GLN A 100 16.06 8.39 -7.73
N ILE A 101 17.35 8.25 -8.02
CA ILE A 101 18.33 9.33 -7.82
C ILE A 101 18.07 10.50 -8.79
N LEU A 102 17.78 10.25 -10.06
CA LEU A 102 17.44 11.32 -11.01
C LEU A 102 16.23 12.14 -10.53
N TYR A 103 15.17 11.46 -10.08
CA TYR A 103 13.98 12.09 -9.49
C TYR A 103 14.30 12.83 -8.19
N PHE A 104 15.16 12.26 -7.34
CA PHE A 104 15.58 12.87 -6.09
C PHE A 104 16.40 14.15 -6.30
N LEU A 105 17.36 14.15 -7.24
CA LEU A 105 18.14 15.34 -7.59
C LEU A 105 17.25 16.42 -8.20
N GLU A 106 16.26 16.06 -9.01
CA GLU A 106 15.27 16.99 -9.55
C GLU A 106 14.38 17.60 -8.44
N LYS A 107 13.96 16.79 -7.45
CA LYS A 107 13.27 17.29 -6.25
C LYS A 107 14.14 18.32 -5.53
N LEU A 108 15.41 18.00 -5.30
CA LEU A 108 16.34 18.89 -4.59
C LEU A 108 16.63 20.17 -5.39
N LYS A 109 16.78 20.10 -6.71
CA LYS A 109 16.95 21.29 -7.57
C LYS A 109 15.81 22.29 -7.36
N ARG A 110 14.57 21.80 -7.31
CA ARG A 110 13.38 22.64 -7.09
C ARG A 110 13.29 23.19 -5.68
N GLN A 111 13.64 22.40 -4.67
CA GLN A 111 13.63 22.88 -3.28
C GLN A 111 14.76 23.89 -3.05
N ALA A 112 15.96 23.63 -3.54
CA ALA A 112 17.09 24.55 -3.46
C ALA A 112 16.75 25.92 -4.06
N PHE A 113 16.17 25.93 -5.27
CA PHE A 113 15.72 27.16 -5.92
C PHE A 113 14.78 27.99 -5.04
N LYS A 114 13.79 27.35 -4.39
CA LYS A 114 12.84 28.03 -3.48
C LYS A 114 13.52 28.67 -2.27
N HIS A 115 14.68 28.15 -1.87
CA HIS A 115 15.47 28.64 -0.72
C HIS A 115 16.70 29.45 -1.15
N GLY A 116 16.76 29.90 -2.41
CA GLY A 116 17.87 30.70 -2.95
C GLY A 116 19.16 29.91 -3.21
N GLY A 117 19.13 28.58 -3.07
CA GLY A 117 20.22 27.68 -3.41
C GLY A 117 20.11 27.12 -4.83
N LYS A 118 21.09 26.28 -5.21
CA LYS A 118 21.14 25.70 -6.55
C LYS A 118 21.65 24.26 -6.53
N VAL A 119 21.05 23.39 -7.35
CA VAL A 119 21.58 22.05 -7.64
C VAL A 119 21.85 21.98 -9.13
N ILE A 120 23.11 21.73 -9.49
CA ILE A 120 23.55 21.58 -10.88
C ILE A 120 23.99 20.13 -11.07
N THR A 121 23.40 19.48 -12.06
CA THR A 121 23.69 18.09 -12.43
C THR A 121 24.46 18.08 -13.74
N MET A 122 25.50 17.26 -13.80
CA MET A 122 26.37 17.13 -14.97
C MET A 122 26.21 15.75 -15.62
N ASN A 123 26.61 15.64 -16.89
CA ASN A 123 26.72 14.34 -17.57
C ASN A 123 28.13 13.79 -17.37
N GLY A 124 28.23 12.59 -16.80
CA GLY A 124 29.44 11.78 -16.73
C GLY A 124 29.54 10.81 -17.90
N ASN A 125 30.56 9.96 -17.92
CA ASN A 125 30.69 8.99 -19.01
C ASN A 125 29.58 7.94 -18.98
N HIS A 126 29.02 7.60 -17.82
CA HIS A 126 27.92 6.64 -17.74
C HIS A 126 26.62 7.17 -18.35
N GLU A 127 26.30 8.46 -18.19
CA GLU A 127 25.15 9.07 -18.88
C GLU A 127 25.33 9.01 -20.41
N ILE A 128 26.53 9.35 -20.90
CA ILE A 128 26.83 9.35 -22.34
C ILE A 128 26.81 7.93 -22.91
N MET A 129 27.40 6.96 -22.21
CA MET A 129 27.39 5.55 -22.60
C MET A 129 25.96 5.02 -22.72
N ASN A 130 25.09 5.34 -21.76
CA ASN A 130 23.70 4.90 -21.80
C ASN A 130 22.90 5.52 -22.94
N VAL A 131 23.14 6.80 -23.28
CA VAL A 131 22.52 7.45 -24.44
C VAL A 131 23.00 6.78 -25.75
N ASP A 132 24.26 6.35 -25.81
CA ASP A 132 24.86 5.62 -26.94
C ASP A 132 24.53 4.12 -26.95
N ALA A 133 23.70 3.65 -26.02
CA ALA A 133 23.34 2.25 -25.82
C ALA A 133 24.52 1.30 -25.49
N ASP A 134 25.57 1.83 -24.86
CA ASP A 134 26.63 1.07 -24.23
C ASP A 134 26.26 0.77 -22.77
N PHE A 135 25.89 -0.48 -22.50
CA PHE A 135 25.33 -0.92 -21.22
C PHE A 135 26.25 -1.86 -20.43
N ARG A 136 27.56 -1.84 -20.68
CA ARG A 136 28.51 -2.79 -20.07
C ARG A 136 28.55 -2.79 -18.53
N TYR A 137 28.07 -1.73 -17.88
CA TYR A 137 28.05 -1.57 -16.43
C TYR A 137 26.64 -1.71 -15.81
N VAL A 138 25.64 -2.03 -16.61
CA VAL A 138 24.25 -2.16 -16.16
C VAL A 138 24.06 -3.46 -15.37
N THR A 139 23.38 -3.35 -14.23
CA THR A 139 23.03 -4.51 -13.39
C THR A 139 21.62 -5.02 -13.70
N PRO A 140 21.29 -6.29 -13.36
CA PRO A 140 19.93 -6.79 -13.44
C PRO A 140 18.91 -5.92 -12.70
N ALA A 141 19.25 -5.41 -11.51
CA ALA A 141 18.37 -4.55 -10.74
C ALA A 141 18.07 -3.22 -11.46
N GLY A 142 19.08 -2.63 -12.10
CA GLY A 142 18.88 -1.47 -12.98
C GLY A 142 17.95 -1.78 -14.15
N LEU A 143 18.08 -2.95 -14.78
CA LEU A 143 17.16 -3.37 -15.86
C LEU A 143 15.71 -3.55 -15.38
N ASP A 144 15.51 -4.04 -14.15
CA ASP A 144 14.19 -4.18 -13.54
C ASP A 144 13.56 -2.81 -13.28
N GLU A 145 14.34 -1.83 -12.80
CA GLU A 145 13.88 -0.46 -12.58
C GLU A 145 13.37 0.19 -13.89
N PHE A 146 14.13 0.06 -14.98
CA PHE A 146 13.71 0.58 -16.29
C PHE A 146 12.54 -0.21 -16.89
N SER A 147 12.41 -1.51 -16.61
CA SER A 147 11.23 -2.31 -17.00
C SER A 147 9.97 -1.81 -16.31
N ASN A 148 10.05 -1.55 -15.00
CA ASN A 148 8.97 -0.96 -14.22
C ASN A 148 8.60 0.44 -14.76
N TRP A 149 9.60 1.28 -15.08
CA TRP A 149 9.35 2.57 -15.71
C TRP A 149 8.59 2.44 -17.04
N ALA A 150 9.03 1.57 -17.96
CA ALA A 150 8.39 1.43 -19.26
C ALA A 150 6.94 0.90 -19.13
N PHE A 151 6.68 0.04 -18.15
CA PHE A 151 5.34 -0.41 -17.82
C PHE A 151 4.43 0.78 -17.44
N TRP A 152 4.86 1.61 -16.48
CA TRP A 152 4.07 2.78 -16.05
C TRP A 152 3.97 3.86 -17.13
N TYR A 153 5.03 4.10 -17.89
CA TYR A 153 5.03 5.03 -19.01
C TYR A 153 3.99 4.64 -20.06
N ASN A 154 3.95 3.36 -20.46
CA ASN A 154 2.97 2.87 -21.42
C ASN A 154 1.54 2.95 -20.87
N ILE A 155 1.33 2.69 -19.57
CA ILE A 155 0.03 2.91 -18.93
C ILE A 155 -0.39 4.37 -19.08
N GLY A 156 0.48 5.32 -18.72
CA GLY A 156 0.15 6.74 -18.82
C GLY A 156 -0.09 7.20 -20.26
N ALA A 157 0.70 6.73 -21.22
CA ALA A 157 0.49 7.02 -22.64
C ALA A 157 -0.89 6.55 -23.13
N ASN A 158 -1.31 5.35 -22.73
CA ASN A 158 -2.63 4.81 -23.03
C ASN A 158 -3.75 5.63 -22.37
N ILE A 159 -3.59 6.03 -21.10
CA ILE A 159 -4.59 6.85 -20.38
C ILE A 159 -4.81 8.19 -21.08
N LYS A 160 -3.75 8.80 -21.61
CA LYS A 160 -3.82 10.10 -22.28
C LYS A 160 -4.44 10.06 -23.67
N ASN A 161 -4.88 8.90 -24.18
CA ASN A 161 -5.41 8.71 -25.54
C ASN A 161 -4.54 9.39 -26.61
N ASN A 162 -3.22 9.33 -26.43
CA ASN A 162 -2.30 10.05 -27.30
C ASN A 162 -2.03 9.20 -28.55
N ASP A 163 -3.02 9.12 -29.46
CA ASP A 163 -2.89 8.44 -30.77
C ASP A 163 -1.72 8.99 -31.62
N SER A 164 -1.12 10.11 -31.21
CA SER A 164 0.04 10.76 -31.82
C SER A 164 1.40 10.36 -31.22
N GLN A 165 1.45 9.64 -30.09
CA GLN A 165 2.74 9.15 -29.57
C GLN A 165 3.17 7.88 -30.32
N GLN A 166 4.35 7.95 -30.95
CA GLN A 166 5.04 6.78 -31.49
C GLN A 166 5.13 5.69 -30.42
N ASP A 167 4.94 4.43 -30.84
CA ASP A 167 5.28 3.25 -30.06
C ASP A 167 6.60 3.46 -29.29
N LEU A 168 6.57 3.31 -27.97
CA LEU A 168 7.72 3.52 -27.10
C LEU A 168 8.96 2.74 -27.59
N PHE A 169 8.71 1.54 -28.11
CA PHE A 169 9.75 0.64 -28.62
C PHE A 169 9.97 0.77 -30.14
N HIS A 170 9.42 1.79 -30.79
CA HIS A 170 9.60 2.02 -32.22
C HIS A 170 11.09 2.04 -32.59
N GLY A 171 11.47 1.21 -33.57
CA GLY A 171 12.87 1.08 -34.01
C GLY A 171 13.78 0.29 -33.06
N ILE A 172 13.25 -0.28 -31.97
CA ILE A 172 13.97 -1.16 -31.04
C ILE A 172 13.59 -2.62 -31.33
N PRO A 173 14.54 -3.47 -31.75
CA PRO A 173 14.28 -4.88 -32.05
C PRO A 173 13.62 -5.64 -30.89
N GLU A 174 12.75 -6.60 -31.22
CA GLU A 174 12.13 -7.49 -30.21
C GLU A 174 13.11 -8.44 -29.54
N THR A 175 14.22 -8.74 -30.22
CA THR A 175 15.32 -9.55 -29.71
C THR A 175 16.63 -8.78 -29.85
N LEU A 176 17.52 -8.92 -28.87
CA LEU A 176 18.83 -8.26 -28.85
C LEU A 176 19.93 -9.32 -28.93
N LYS A 177 20.91 -9.09 -29.80
CA LYS A 177 22.05 -10.02 -29.95
C LYS A 177 22.84 -10.07 -28.65
N ASN A 178 23.25 -11.29 -28.25
CA ASN A 178 24.07 -11.54 -27.06
C ASN A 178 23.42 -11.11 -25.72
N VAL A 179 22.09 -10.97 -25.69
CA VAL A 179 21.32 -10.69 -24.47
C VAL A 179 20.47 -11.91 -24.14
N LYS A 180 20.48 -12.34 -22.88
CA LYS A 180 19.64 -13.46 -22.44
C LYS A 180 18.15 -13.08 -22.47
N PRO A 181 17.22 -13.99 -22.80
CA PRO A 181 15.79 -13.68 -22.94
C PRO A 181 15.18 -12.94 -21.75
N GLU A 182 15.56 -13.30 -20.52
CA GLU A 182 15.08 -12.68 -19.29
C GLU A 182 15.43 -11.20 -19.15
N TYR A 183 16.48 -10.72 -19.83
CA TYR A 183 16.94 -9.33 -19.77
C TYR A 183 16.52 -8.49 -20.98
N VAL A 184 15.99 -9.12 -22.04
CA VAL A 184 15.63 -8.43 -23.29
C VAL A 184 14.67 -7.27 -23.02
N GLN A 185 13.63 -7.50 -22.20
CA GLN A 185 12.67 -6.44 -21.89
C GLN A 185 13.31 -5.26 -21.16
N GLY A 186 14.17 -5.51 -20.17
CA GLY A 186 14.86 -4.45 -19.45
C GLY A 186 15.77 -3.62 -20.34
N PHE A 187 16.55 -4.26 -21.22
CA PHE A 187 17.38 -3.53 -22.18
C PHE A 187 16.55 -2.73 -23.17
N ARG A 188 15.45 -3.29 -23.69
CA ARG A 188 14.54 -2.54 -24.59
C ARG A 188 13.94 -1.32 -23.89
N SER A 189 13.49 -1.47 -22.64
CA SER A 189 12.97 -0.38 -21.81
C SER A 189 14.02 0.70 -21.57
N ARG A 190 15.25 0.31 -21.25
CA ARG A 190 16.38 1.22 -21.01
C ARG A 190 16.77 1.99 -22.28
N ILE A 191 16.88 1.31 -23.42
CA ILE A 191 17.12 1.96 -24.72
C ILE A 191 16.01 2.96 -25.03
N ALA A 192 14.75 2.59 -24.85
CA ALA A 192 13.62 3.49 -25.11
C ALA A 192 13.66 4.75 -24.23
N ALA A 193 14.06 4.58 -22.95
CA ALA A 193 14.18 5.65 -21.98
C ALA A 193 15.31 6.64 -22.30
N LEU A 194 16.49 6.11 -22.66
CA LEU A 194 17.76 6.85 -22.64
C LEU A 194 18.32 7.18 -24.02
N ARG A 195 17.82 6.59 -25.11
CA ARG A 195 18.21 6.98 -26.48
C ARG A 195 18.04 8.48 -26.72
N PRO A 196 18.71 9.07 -27.73
CA PRO A 196 18.42 10.44 -28.17
C PRO A 196 16.91 10.68 -28.35
N ASN A 197 16.40 11.78 -27.77
CA ASN A 197 14.98 12.15 -27.68
C ASN A 197 14.09 11.16 -26.87
N GLY A 198 14.67 10.17 -26.20
CA GLY A 198 13.99 9.28 -25.26
C GLY A 198 13.46 10.05 -24.03
N PRO A 199 12.36 9.62 -23.41
CA PRO A 199 11.69 10.44 -22.40
C PRO A 199 12.55 10.77 -21.16
N ILE A 200 13.35 9.80 -20.67
CA ILE A 200 14.22 10.00 -19.51
C ILE A 200 15.45 10.83 -19.91
N ALA A 201 16.11 10.49 -21.01
CA ALA A 201 17.27 11.25 -21.50
C ALA A 201 16.92 12.72 -21.79
N LYS A 202 15.79 12.96 -22.48
CA LYS A 202 15.31 14.30 -22.78
C LYS A 202 15.01 15.09 -21.52
N ARG A 203 14.35 14.48 -20.53
CA ARG A 203 13.93 15.15 -19.30
C ARG A 203 15.11 15.46 -18.38
N PHE A 204 15.96 14.47 -18.11
CA PHE A 204 16.95 14.56 -17.04
C PHE A 204 18.38 14.82 -17.55
N LEU A 205 18.74 14.30 -18.73
CA LEU A 205 20.14 14.35 -19.21
C LEU A 205 20.41 15.50 -20.19
N SER A 206 19.42 15.89 -21.00
CA SER A 206 19.62 16.92 -22.04
C SER A 206 19.90 18.32 -21.46
N ASN A 207 19.48 18.58 -20.22
CA ASN A 207 19.71 19.85 -19.53
C ASN A 207 20.87 19.78 -18.53
N ASN A 208 21.58 18.66 -18.46
CA ASN A 208 22.82 18.56 -17.70
C ASN A 208 23.98 19.18 -18.48
N LEU A 209 24.93 19.75 -17.75
CA LEU A 209 26.14 20.31 -18.34
C LEU A 209 27.22 19.22 -18.45
N THR A 210 28.01 19.25 -19.51
CA THR A 210 29.22 18.42 -19.67
C THR A 210 30.44 19.11 -19.05
N VAL A 211 30.46 20.44 -19.10
CA VAL A 211 31.49 21.29 -18.48
C VAL A 211 30.85 22.49 -17.80
N LEU A 212 31.36 22.87 -16.63
CA LEU A 212 30.84 23.99 -15.86
C LEU A 212 31.99 24.75 -15.20
N VAL A 213 31.93 26.08 -15.23
CA VAL A 213 32.83 26.95 -14.49
C VAL A 213 32.02 27.76 -13.48
N ILE A 214 32.43 27.77 -12.22
CA ILE A 214 31.87 28.62 -11.17
C ILE A 214 33.03 29.32 -10.47
N GLY A 215 33.09 30.64 -10.62
CA GLY A 215 34.20 31.46 -10.12
C GLY A 215 35.54 30.96 -10.68
N ASP A 216 36.40 30.48 -9.78
CA ASP A 216 37.73 29.93 -10.08
C ASP A 216 37.75 28.41 -10.27
N SER A 217 36.61 27.73 -10.13
CA SER A 217 36.51 26.28 -10.15
C SER A 217 35.95 25.76 -11.47
N VAL A 218 36.61 24.76 -12.05
CA VAL A 218 36.15 24.04 -13.25
C VAL A 218 35.66 22.66 -12.84
N PHE A 219 34.43 22.34 -13.22
CA PHE A 219 33.81 21.04 -13.04
C PHE A 219 33.73 20.33 -14.39
N VAL A 220 34.19 19.09 -14.41
CA VAL A 220 34.16 18.16 -15.55
C VAL A 220 34.35 16.76 -15.00
N HIS A 221 33.73 15.77 -15.63
CA HIS A 221 33.84 14.38 -15.18
C HIS A 221 35.23 13.78 -15.48
N GLY A 222 35.70 13.89 -16.73
CA GLY A 222 36.93 13.23 -17.23
C GLY A 222 38.10 14.16 -17.58
N GLY A 223 38.15 15.38 -17.03
CA GLY A 223 39.18 16.38 -17.36
C GLY A 223 39.01 17.08 -18.71
N MET A 224 39.86 18.05 -19.02
CA MET A 224 39.83 18.81 -20.29
C MET A 224 41.20 18.96 -20.95
N LEU A 225 41.22 18.97 -22.27
CA LEU A 225 42.39 19.26 -23.10
C LEU A 225 42.31 20.70 -23.65
N PRO A 226 43.44 21.31 -24.04
CA PRO A 226 43.45 22.64 -24.67
C PRO A 226 42.54 22.75 -25.90
N SER A 227 42.40 21.67 -26.67
CA SER A 227 41.48 21.60 -27.81
C SER A 227 40.01 21.75 -27.41
N HIS A 228 39.60 21.24 -26.25
CA HIS A 228 38.24 21.40 -25.73
C HIS A 228 37.96 22.86 -25.35
N VAL A 229 38.94 23.53 -24.75
CA VAL A 229 38.83 24.96 -24.43
C VAL A 229 38.73 25.79 -25.71
N ALA A 230 39.56 25.50 -26.72
CA ALA A 230 39.53 26.17 -28.01
C ALA A 230 38.21 25.96 -28.76
N TYR A 231 37.56 24.80 -28.60
CA TYR A 231 36.23 24.53 -29.17
C TYR A 231 35.12 25.36 -28.52
N GLY A 232 35.30 25.71 -27.24
CA GLY A 232 34.39 26.57 -26.47
C GLY A 232 33.43 25.79 -25.59
N LEU A 233 33.39 26.13 -24.29
CA LEU A 233 32.63 25.37 -23.28
C LEU A 233 31.12 25.34 -23.55
N GLN A 234 30.57 26.48 -23.99
CA GLN A 234 29.16 26.57 -24.36
C GLN A 234 28.84 25.70 -25.60
N ASN A 235 29.78 25.60 -26.55
CA ASN A 235 29.61 24.77 -27.73
C ASN A 235 29.59 23.28 -27.35
N ILE A 236 30.45 22.84 -26.44
CA ILE A 236 30.44 21.47 -25.88
C ILE A 236 29.07 21.15 -25.27
N ASN A 237 28.62 22.00 -24.35
CA ASN A 237 27.35 21.79 -23.65
C ASN A 237 26.15 21.80 -24.60
N GLN A 238 26.13 22.73 -25.56
CA GLN A 238 25.05 22.82 -26.53
C GLN A 238 25.04 21.62 -27.48
N GLU A 239 26.21 21.16 -27.92
CA GLU A 239 26.32 20.00 -28.80
C GLU A 239 25.83 18.72 -28.13
N VAL A 240 26.24 18.47 -26.89
CA VAL A 240 25.78 17.30 -26.12
C VAL A 240 24.27 17.40 -25.87
N LYS A 241 23.77 18.59 -25.52
CA LYS A 241 22.33 18.85 -25.37
C LYS A 241 21.57 18.53 -26.66
N ASP A 242 22.00 19.07 -27.79
CA ASP A 242 21.35 18.90 -29.10
C ASP A 242 21.33 17.44 -29.54
N TRP A 243 22.40 16.70 -29.22
CA TRP A 243 22.49 15.25 -29.47
C TRP A 243 21.48 14.49 -28.60
N ILE A 244 21.51 14.67 -27.27
CA ILE A 244 20.61 13.98 -26.33
C ILE A 244 19.15 14.34 -26.60
N SER A 245 18.84 15.59 -26.98
CA SER A 245 17.48 16.01 -27.32
C SER A 245 17.00 15.56 -28.71
N GLY A 246 17.88 14.93 -29.51
CA GLY A 246 17.59 14.45 -30.86
C GLY A 246 17.43 15.56 -31.92
N VAL A 247 17.92 16.76 -31.66
CA VAL A 247 17.88 17.88 -32.63
C VAL A 247 18.85 17.64 -33.78
N LYS A 248 19.99 16.95 -33.54
CA LYS A 248 20.96 16.57 -34.58
C LYS A 248 20.62 15.26 -35.32
N SER A 249 19.60 14.49 -34.91
CA SER A 249 19.23 13.23 -35.60
C SER A 249 18.26 13.50 -36.76
N LYS A 250 18.78 13.78 -37.96
CA LYS A 250 17.99 13.74 -39.20
C LYS A 250 17.61 12.29 -39.53
N VAL A 251 16.38 11.89 -39.21
CA VAL A 251 15.60 10.95 -40.04
C VAL A 251 14.15 11.44 -40.08
N THR A 252 13.69 11.64 -41.32
CA THR A 252 12.34 12.03 -41.74
C THR A 252 11.25 11.09 -41.25
N SER A 253 10.11 11.64 -40.82
CA SER A 253 8.81 11.07 -41.19
C SER A 253 7.69 12.11 -41.04
N SER A 254 7.30 12.69 -42.17
CA SER A 254 5.91 13.05 -42.42
C SER A 254 5.08 11.76 -42.36
N LEU A 255 3.96 11.75 -41.65
CA LEU A 255 2.78 10.93 -41.95
C LEU A 255 1.65 11.30 -40.98
N GLU A 256 0.60 11.89 -41.53
CA GLU A 256 -0.73 11.94 -40.92
C GLU A 256 -1.28 10.51 -40.80
N SER A 257 -1.81 10.14 -39.63
CA SER A 257 -2.53 8.88 -39.44
C SER A 257 -4.01 9.12 -39.20
N LYS A 258 -4.84 8.58 -40.10
CA LYS A 258 -6.29 8.42 -39.93
C LYS A 258 -6.57 7.44 -38.79
N GLY A 259 -7.35 7.89 -37.81
CA GLY A 259 -7.77 7.08 -36.67
C GLY A 259 -8.59 5.85 -37.07
N ARG A 260 -8.25 4.71 -36.47
CA ARG A 260 -9.13 3.54 -36.35
C ARG A 260 -9.42 3.30 -34.88
N ARG A 261 -10.70 3.33 -34.53
CA ARG A 261 -11.22 3.01 -33.19
C ARG A 261 -10.90 1.56 -32.84
N ARG A 262 -10.16 1.37 -31.74
CA ARG A 262 -10.19 0.16 -30.90
C ARG A 262 -10.63 0.56 -29.49
N MET A 263 -11.92 0.90 -29.36
CA MET A 263 -12.60 1.02 -28.08
C MET A 263 -13.03 -0.38 -27.67
N ASP A 264 -12.39 -0.96 -26.64
CA ASP A 264 -13.02 -1.91 -25.69
C ASP A 264 -12.01 -2.47 -24.68
N SER A 265 -10.73 -2.67 -25.06
CA SER A 265 -9.70 -3.15 -24.10
C SER A 265 -9.09 -2.03 -23.23
N CYS A 266 -9.02 -0.79 -23.75
CA CYS A 266 -8.41 0.35 -23.05
C CYS A 266 -9.21 0.81 -21.82
N SER A 267 -10.55 0.70 -21.86
CA SER A 267 -11.44 1.08 -20.75
C SER A 267 -11.22 0.24 -19.49
N LYS A 268 -10.97 -1.07 -19.64
CA LYS A 268 -10.76 -1.97 -18.50
C LYS A 268 -9.44 -1.70 -17.77
N VAL A 269 -8.36 -1.44 -18.51
CA VAL A 269 -7.05 -1.10 -17.95
C VAL A 269 -7.09 0.24 -17.23
N LEU A 270 -7.69 1.27 -17.86
CA LEU A 270 -7.93 2.56 -17.24
C LEU A 270 -8.76 2.43 -15.96
N SER A 271 -9.86 1.67 -16.01
CA SER A 271 -10.72 1.47 -14.83
C SER A 271 -9.96 0.80 -13.69
N SER A 272 -9.21 -0.27 -13.98
CA SER A 272 -8.38 -1.00 -13.01
C SER A 272 -7.28 -0.13 -12.40
N PHE A 273 -6.65 0.72 -13.22
CA PHE A 273 -5.65 1.69 -12.76
C PHE A 273 -6.28 2.69 -11.79
N VAL A 274 -7.40 3.30 -12.19
CA VAL A 274 -8.08 4.30 -11.37
C VAL A 274 -8.58 3.70 -10.06
N ASP A 275 -9.09 2.46 -10.05
CA ASP A 275 -9.43 1.75 -8.82
C ASP A 275 -8.22 1.56 -7.91
N THR A 276 -7.09 1.12 -8.47
CA THR A 276 -5.84 0.92 -7.72
C THR A 276 -5.31 2.24 -7.16
N PHE A 277 -5.46 3.34 -7.91
CA PHE A 277 -5.07 4.67 -7.47
C PHE A 277 -5.95 5.18 -6.33
N ILE A 278 -7.27 5.06 -6.44
CA ILE A 278 -8.18 5.42 -5.35
C ILE A 278 -7.84 4.62 -4.11
N ASP A 279 -7.64 3.31 -4.25
CA ASP A 279 -7.25 2.43 -3.16
C ASP A 279 -5.98 2.92 -2.47
N PHE A 280 -4.95 3.30 -3.24
CA PHE A 280 -3.71 3.86 -2.73
C PHE A 280 -3.94 5.14 -1.91
N CYS A 281 -4.75 6.08 -2.42
CA CYS A 281 -5.03 7.35 -1.76
C CYS A 281 -5.83 7.20 -0.46
N VAL A 282 -6.77 6.26 -0.40
CA VAL A 282 -7.66 6.09 0.76
C VAL A 282 -7.08 5.17 1.84
N SER A 283 -6.01 4.43 1.50
CA SER A 283 -5.36 3.47 2.39
C SER A 283 -4.01 3.92 2.94
N ASP A 284 -3.67 5.21 2.76
CA ASP A 284 -2.36 5.78 3.13
C ASP A 284 -1.19 5.03 2.49
N GLY A 285 -1.34 4.74 1.18
CA GLY A 285 -0.28 4.20 0.34
C GLY A 285 -0.19 2.67 0.27
N ILE A 286 -1.24 1.94 0.67
CA ILE A 286 -1.25 0.48 0.54
C ILE A 286 -1.56 0.06 -0.90
N PHE A 287 -0.58 -0.57 -1.54
CA PHE A 287 -0.81 -1.32 -2.78
C PHE A 287 -1.33 -2.73 -2.48
N LEU A 288 -2.51 -3.04 -3.02
CA LEU A 288 -3.05 -4.39 -2.96
C LEU A 288 -2.40 -5.25 -4.08
N PRO A 289 -1.74 -6.37 -3.75
CA PRO A 289 -1.26 -7.32 -4.77
C PRO A 289 -2.42 -7.80 -5.65
N PRO A 290 -2.20 -8.31 -6.88
CA PRO A 290 -3.28 -8.89 -7.68
C PRO A 290 -4.06 -9.95 -6.90
N PRO A 291 -5.40 -10.03 -7.07
CA PRO A 291 -6.19 -11.08 -6.43
C PRO A 291 -5.79 -12.47 -6.95
N PRO A 292 -5.98 -13.55 -6.18
CA PRO A 292 -5.73 -14.92 -6.62
C PRO A 292 -6.55 -15.29 -7.87
N ILE A 293 -5.91 -15.94 -8.86
CA ILE A 293 -6.53 -16.28 -10.17
C ILE A 293 -7.64 -17.36 -10.06
N ASN A 294 -7.72 -18.10 -8.95
CA ASN A 294 -8.63 -19.25 -8.76
C ASN A 294 -9.64 -19.11 -7.61
N ASN A 295 -9.96 -17.90 -7.16
CA ASN A 295 -11.03 -17.74 -6.17
C ASN A 295 -12.41 -17.89 -6.84
N ASN A 296 -12.87 -19.13 -6.99
CA ASN A 296 -14.27 -19.36 -6.68
C ASN A 296 -14.40 -18.93 -5.21
N ASP A 297 -15.09 -17.81 -4.93
CA ASP A 297 -15.40 -17.34 -3.58
C ASP A 297 -16.30 -18.36 -2.87
N VAL A 298 -15.76 -19.55 -2.59
CA VAL A 298 -16.43 -20.59 -1.82
C VAL A 298 -16.42 -20.10 -0.38
N PHE A 299 -17.58 -19.60 0.02
CA PHE A 299 -17.91 -19.19 1.38
C PHE A 299 -18.00 -20.43 2.27
N GLU A 300 -16.90 -21.09 2.52
CA GLU A 300 -16.89 -22.31 3.32
C GLU A 300 -16.97 -21.96 4.81
N SER A 301 -18.07 -22.38 5.43
CA SER A 301 -18.34 -22.14 6.85
C SER A 301 -17.64 -23.14 7.77
N VAL A 302 -17.14 -24.27 7.23
CA VAL A 302 -16.58 -25.39 7.99
C VAL A 302 -15.32 -25.91 7.31
N TYR A 303 -14.18 -25.81 7.99
CA TYR A 303 -12.92 -26.43 7.61
C TYR A 303 -12.66 -27.60 8.57
N PRO A 304 -12.83 -28.87 8.14
CA PRO A 304 -12.82 -30.01 9.07
C PRO A 304 -11.44 -30.29 9.68
N HIS A 305 -10.36 -29.78 9.07
CA HIS A 305 -9.00 -29.98 9.55
C HIS A 305 -8.44 -28.68 10.14
N SER A 306 -7.92 -28.76 11.36
CA SER A 306 -7.14 -27.66 11.94
C SER A 306 -5.85 -27.48 11.13
N PRO A 307 -5.47 -26.24 10.77
CA PRO A 307 -4.15 -25.96 10.22
C PRO A 307 -3.08 -26.19 11.31
N ASP A 308 -1.83 -26.34 10.90
CA ASP A 308 -0.73 -26.57 11.86
C ASP A 308 -0.58 -25.40 12.85
N ARG A 309 -0.88 -24.19 12.39
CA ARG A 309 -0.85 -22.94 13.18
C ARG A 309 -2.04 -22.05 12.83
N LEU A 310 -2.94 -21.88 13.80
CA LEU A 310 -4.13 -21.03 13.74
C LEU A 310 -3.98 -19.89 14.75
N ILE A 311 -4.23 -18.66 14.31
CA ILE A 311 -4.14 -17.45 15.11
C ILE A 311 -5.52 -16.79 15.13
N ALA A 312 -6.01 -16.41 16.32
CA ALA A 312 -7.24 -15.66 16.49
C ALA A 312 -6.93 -14.27 17.05
N LEU A 313 -7.44 -13.25 16.35
CA LEU A 313 -7.28 -11.84 16.69
C LEU A 313 -8.65 -11.23 16.99
N GLY A 314 -8.78 -10.58 18.14
CA GLY A 314 -10.01 -9.93 18.58
C GLY A 314 -10.30 -8.59 17.91
N ASP A 315 -11.02 -7.76 18.64
CA ASP A 315 -11.67 -6.54 18.19
C ASP A 315 -10.65 -5.40 17.94
N LEU A 316 -10.70 -4.77 16.76
CA LEU A 316 -9.68 -3.81 16.30
C LEU A 316 -10.12 -2.36 16.44
N HIS A 317 -11.41 -2.08 16.26
CA HIS A 317 -12.04 -0.76 16.46
C HIS A 317 -11.21 0.43 15.94
N GLY A 318 -10.91 0.43 14.64
CA GLY A 318 -10.25 1.55 13.95
C GLY A 318 -8.83 1.91 14.43
N ASP A 319 -8.15 1.02 15.16
CA ASP A 319 -6.78 1.23 15.67
C ASP A 319 -5.74 0.43 14.88
N LEU A 320 -5.24 1.03 13.80
CA LEU A 320 -4.23 0.41 12.94
C LEU A 320 -2.89 0.18 13.66
N PRO A 321 -2.36 1.09 14.50
CA PRO A 321 -1.17 0.84 15.30
C PRO A 321 -1.27 -0.42 16.16
N LYS A 322 -2.33 -0.58 16.97
CA LYS A 322 -2.55 -1.77 17.80
C LYS A 322 -2.74 -3.03 16.96
N THR A 323 -3.46 -2.91 15.84
CA THR A 323 -3.60 -4.01 14.87
C THR A 323 -2.24 -4.52 14.37
N LYS A 324 -1.35 -3.60 13.96
CA LYS A 324 0.01 -3.95 13.49
C LYS A 324 0.87 -4.53 14.62
N GLU A 325 0.73 -4.01 15.85
CA GLU A 325 1.41 -4.53 17.03
C GLU A 325 1.01 -5.99 17.31
N SER A 326 -0.29 -6.29 17.35
CA SER A 326 -0.80 -7.67 17.55
C SER A 326 -0.32 -8.63 16.48
N LEU A 327 -0.31 -8.21 15.21
CA LEU A 327 0.14 -9.06 14.10
C LEU A 327 1.66 -9.32 14.13
N ARG A 328 2.46 -8.34 14.57
CA ARG A 328 3.91 -8.54 14.79
C ARG A 328 4.17 -9.45 15.99
N LEU A 329 3.42 -9.25 17.07
CA LEU A 329 3.47 -10.12 18.26
C LEU A 329 3.20 -11.59 17.89
N ALA A 330 2.27 -11.82 16.96
CA ALA A 330 1.98 -13.15 16.42
C ALA A 330 2.97 -13.63 15.34
N GLY A 331 3.99 -12.85 14.98
CA GLY A 331 4.94 -13.17 13.90
C GLY A 331 4.28 -13.33 12.53
N LEU A 332 3.14 -12.66 12.30
CA LEU A 332 2.40 -12.74 11.04
C LEU A 332 2.82 -11.67 10.03
N ILE A 333 3.38 -10.55 10.51
CA ILE A 333 3.91 -9.49 9.66
C ILE A 333 5.33 -9.07 10.06
N ASP A 334 6.12 -8.63 9.07
CA ASP A 334 7.48 -8.13 9.26
C ASP A 334 7.53 -6.63 9.64
N SER A 335 8.73 -6.06 9.73
CA SER A 335 8.93 -4.62 9.99
C SER A 335 8.31 -3.71 8.93
N GLN A 336 8.19 -4.19 7.68
CA GLN A 336 7.62 -3.51 6.53
C GLN A 336 6.11 -3.72 6.41
N ASN A 337 5.47 -4.40 7.38
CA ASN A 337 4.06 -4.75 7.38
C ASN A 337 3.65 -5.65 6.20
N ASN A 338 4.53 -6.56 5.77
CA ASN A 338 4.23 -7.62 4.82
C ASN A 338 4.03 -8.94 5.57
N TRP A 339 3.17 -9.80 5.01
CA TRP A 339 2.98 -11.14 5.55
C TRP A 339 4.29 -11.94 5.61
N CYS A 340 4.64 -12.39 6.81
CA CYS A 340 5.75 -13.32 7.05
C CYS A 340 5.32 -14.58 7.82
N GLY A 341 4.01 -14.76 8.04
CA GLY A 341 3.45 -15.89 8.82
C GLY A 341 3.50 -17.27 8.14
N GLY A 342 4.14 -17.40 6.98
CA GLY A 342 4.20 -18.66 6.22
C GLY A 342 2.80 -19.22 5.93
N SER A 343 2.61 -20.52 6.23
CA SER A 343 1.34 -21.24 6.08
C SER A 343 0.32 -21.04 7.22
N SER A 344 0.59 -20.10 8.14
CA SER A 344 -0.34 -19.82 9.25
C SER A 344 -1.72 -19.39 8.75
N THR A 345 -2.77 -19.74 9.49
CA THR A 345 -4.12 -19.22 9.29
C THR A 345 -4.44 -18.19 10.37
N LEU A 346 -4.87 -17.00 9.98
CA LEU A 346 -5.36 -15.94 10.85
C LEU A 346 -6.88 -15.83 10.74
N VAL A 347 -7.58 -15.76 11.87
CA VAL A 347 -9.00 -15.39 11.97
C VAL A 347 -9.11 -14.10 12.77
N GLN A 348 -9.59 -13.04 12.12
CA GLN A 348 -9.95 -11.77 12.75
C GLN A 348 -11.46 -11.80 13.08
N VAL A 349 -11.81 -11.70 14.37
CA VAL A 349 -13.13 -12.07 14.90
C VAL A 349 -14.10 -10.87 14.99
N GLY A 350 -14.16 -10.04 13.93
CA GLY A 350 -15.12 -8.94 13.81
C GLY A 350 -14.75 -7.66 14.56
N ASP A 351 -15.59 -6.64 14.46
CA ASP A 351 -15.40 -5.30 15.07
C ASP A 351 -14.09 -4.63 14.62
N VAL A 352 -13.98 -4.48 13.31
CA VAL A 352 -12.93 -3.67 12.67
C VAL A 352 -13.28 -2.20 12.72
N LEU A 353 -14.57 -1.88 12.53
CA LEU A 353 -15.08 -0.51 12.43
C LEU A 353 -15.34 0.16 13.80
N ASP A 354 -15.54 1.47 13.74
CA ASP A 354 -15.88 2.42 14.81
C ASP A 354 -14.80 2.61 15.89
N ARG A 355 -15.06 3.59 16.79
CA ARG A 355 -14.25 4.05 17.95
C ARG A 355 -12.85 4.60 17.62
N GLY A 356 -12.19 4.12 16.58
CA GLY A 356 -10.93 4.66 16.06
C GLY A 356 -11.14 5.54 14.82
N GLY A 357 -10.06 5.77 14.06
CA GLY A 357 -10.03 6.63 12.87
C GLY A 357 -9.24 6.06 11.68
N HIS A 358 -8.81 4.80 11.75
CA HIS A 358 -8.08 4.08 10.69
C HIS A 358 -8.89 2.90 10.15
N GLU A 359 -10.21 3.07 10.00
CA GLU A 359 -11.15 2.00 9.74
C GLU A 359 -10.99 1.44 8.32
N LEU A 360 -10.99 2.31 7.31
CA LEU A 360 -10.75 1.91 5.93
C LEU A 360 -9.33 1.37 5.77
N GLN A 361 -8.34 2.04 6.38
CA GLN A 361 -6.95 1.57 6.33
C GLN A 361 -6.80 0.13 6.84
N ILE A 362 -7.49 -0.26 7.92
CA ILE A 362 -7.46 -1.65 8.41
C ILE A 362 -8.13 -2.60 7.42
N LEU A 363 -9.27 -2.24 6.81
CA LEU A 363 -9.91 -3.09 5.79
C LEU A 363 -8.97 -3.36 4.60
N TYR A 364 -8.30 -2.33 4.10
CA TYR A 364 -7.30 -2.44 3.03
C TYR A 364 -6.07 -3.23 3.48
N PHE A 365 -5.62 -3.03 4.72
CA PHE A 365 -4.48 -3.75 5.28
C PHE A 365 -4.76 -5.25 5.43
N LEU A 366 -5.92 -5.63 5.96
CA LEU A 366 -6.34 -7.03 6.06
C LEU A 366 -6.50 -7.66 4.67
N GLU A 367 -7.01 -6.93 3.69
CA GLU A 367 -7.08 -7.39 2.29
C GLU A 367 -5.68 -7.59 1.67
N LYS A 368 -4.73 -6.69 1.93
CA LYS A 368 -3.32 -6.87 1.54
C LYS A 368 -2.78 -8.17 2.12
N LEU A 369 -2.99 -8.41 3.42
CA LEU A 369 -2.51 -9.61 4.10
C LEU A 369 -3.20 -10.88 3.60
N LYS A 370 -4.49 -10.86 3.29
CA LYS A 370 -5.19 -11.99 2.64
C LYS A 370 -4.47 -12.42 1.37
N ARG A 371 -4.13 -11.45 0.51
CA ARG A 371 -3.47 -11.73 -0.77
C ARG A 371 -2.03 -12.20 -0.61
N GLN A 372 -1.28 -11.63 0.33
CA GLN A 372 0.08 -12.07 0.61
C GLN A 372 0.13 -13.45 1.28
N ALA A 373 -0.73 -13.69 2.27
CA ALA A 373 -0.85 -14.99 2.95
C ALA A 373 -1.11 -16.10 1.94
N PHE A 374 -2.08 -15.90 1.04
CA PHE A 374 -2.39 -16.87 -0.02
C PHE A 374 -1.15 -17.22 -0.87
N LYS A 375 -0.32 -16.24 -1.24
CA LYS A 375 0.92 -16.48 -2.02
C LYS A 375 1.96 -17.32 -1.26
N HIS A 376 1.93 -17.30 0.07
CA HIS A 376 2.85 -18.04 0.93
C HIS A 376 2.20 -19.29 1.56
N GLY A 377 1.06 -19.74 1.03
CA GLY A 377 0.34 -20.92 1.52
C GLY A 377 -0.39 -20.72 2.86
N GLY A 378 -0.46 -19.49 3.35
CA GLY A 378 -1.23 -19.10 4.53
C GLY A 378 -2.63 -18.61 4.17
N LYS A 379 -3.40 -18.22 5.19
CA LYS A 379 -4.78 -17.76 5.02
C LYS A 379 -5.14 -16.68 6.03
N VAL A 380 -5.90 -15.67 5.60
CA VAL A 380 -6.50 -14.67 6.49
C VAL A 380 -8.01 -14.70 6.28
N ILE A 381 -8.76 -14.89 7.36
CA ILE A 381 -10.22 -14.92 7.38
C ILE A 381 -10.69 -13.80 8.29
N THR A 382 -11.63 -12.99 7.82
CA THR A 382 -12.22 -11.88 8.57
C THR A 382 -13.69 -12.15 8.81
N MET A 383 -14.18 -11.73 9.97
CA MET A 383 -15.56 -11.95 10.39
C MET A 383 -16.33 -10.63 10.49
N ASN A 384 -17.66 -10.71 10.44
CA ASN A 384 -18.53 -9.59 10.77
C ASN A 384 -18.81 -9.59 12.28
N GLY A 385 -18.50 -8.48 12.94
CA GLY A 385 -18.94 -8.17 14.29
C GLY A 385 -20.18 -7.28 14.29
N ASN A 386 -20.61 -6.83 15.47
CA ASN A 386 -21.80 -5.99 15.55
C ASN A 386 -21.55 -4.61 14.96
N HIS A 387 -20.31 -4.10 14.97
CA HIS A 387 -19.97 -2.80 14.40
C HIS A 387 -20.06 -2.81 12.87
N GLU A 388 -19.68 -3.90 12.20
CA GLU A 388 -19.92 -4.06 10.76
C GLU A 388 -21.42 -4.05 10.44
N ILE A 389 -22.23 -4.78 11.22
CA ILE A 389 -23.68 -4.86 11.03
C ILE A 389 -24.35 -3.51 11.29
N MET A 390 -24.01 -2.83 12.39
CA MET A 390 -24.55 -1.51 12.74
C MET A 390 -24.29 -0.49 11.62
N ASN A 391 -23.07 -0.46 11.08
CA ASN A 391 -22.72 0.45 10.01
C ASN A 391 -23.48 0.17 8.71
N VAL A 392 -23.71 -1.10 8.37
CA VAL A 392 -24.56 -1.47 7.22
C VAL A 392 -26.03 -1.07 7.47
N ASP A 393 -26.49 -1.13 8.72
CA ASP A 393 -27.81 -0.67 9.18
C ASP A 393 -27.94 0.86 9.32
N ALA A 394 -26.87 1.61 9.05
CA ALA A 394 -26.78 3.05 9.30
C ALA A 394 -26.98 3.45 10.77
N ASP A 395 -26.61 2.56 11.70
CA ASP A 395 -26.44 2.85 13.12
C ASP A 395 -24.99 3.26 13.39
N PHE A 396 -24.79 4.55 13.66
CA PHE A 396 -23.46 5.16 13.78
C PHE A 396 -23.13 5.67 15.18
N ARG A 397 -23.75 5.12 16.22
CA ARG A 397 -23.62 5.63 17.60
C ARG A 397 -22.18 5.60 18.16
N TYR A 398 -21.27 4.84 17.54
CA TYR A 398 -19.86 4.70 17.98
C TYR A 398 -18.85 5.34 17.02
N VAL A 399 -19.32 6.08 16.00
CA VAL A 399 -18.46 6.70 15.01
C VAL A 399 -17.78 7.95 15.58
N THR A 400 -16.50 8.11 15.28
CA THR A 400 -15.71 9.28 15.68
C THR A 400 -15.58 10.30 14.55
N PRO A 401 -15.25 11.58 14.85
CA PRO A 401 -14.92 12.56 13.81
C PRO A 401 -13.81 12.11 12.86
N ALA A 402 -12.75 11.47 13.38
CA ALA A 402 -11.65 10.96 12.55
C ALA A 402 -12.13 9.87 11.56
N GLY A 403 -13.02 8.98 12.00
CA GLY A 403 -13.68 8.02 11.10
C GLY A 403 -14.52 8.73 10.03
N LEU A 404 -15.28 9.77 10.37
CA LEU A 404 -16.05 10.55 9.39
C LEU A 404 -15.17 11.25 8.35
N ASP A 405 -14.01 11.75 8.76
CA ASP A 405 -13.03 12.37 7.87
C ASP A 405 -12.44 11.34 6.89
N GLU A 406 -12.12 10.14 7.37
CA GLU A 406 -11.62 9.03 6.54
C GLU A 406 -12.61 8.66 5.43
N PHE A 407 -13.90 8.52 5.77
CA PHE A 407 -14.95 8.26 4.78
C PHE A 407 -15.22 9.44 3.85
N SER A 408 -15.08 10.69 4.33
CA SER A 408 -15.17 11.89 3.47
C SER A 408 -14.08 11.92 2.42
N ASN A 409 -12.83 11.64 2.82
CA ASN A 409 -11.70 11.52 1.92
C ASN A 409 -11.91 10.39 0.91
N TRP A 410 -12.43 9.25 1.35
CA TRP A 410 -12.78 8.14 0.44
C TRP A 410 -13.80 8.57 -0.62
N ALA A 411 -14.91 9.21 -0.24
CA ALA A 411 -15.94 9.61 -1.18
C ALA A 411 -15.44 10.65 -2.19
N PHE A 412 -14.54 11.54 -1.76
CA PHE A 412 -13.86 12.49 -2.66
C PHE A 412 -13.10 11.74 -3.75
N TRP A 413 -12.19 10.83 -3.38
CA TRP A 413 -11.38 10.08 -4.36
C TRP A 413 -12.22 9.14 -5.22
N TYR A 414 -13.24 8.50 -4.64
CA TYR A 414 -14.17 7.66 -5.38
C TYR A 414 -14.85 8.43 -6.51
N ASN A 415 -15.38 9.63 -6.23
CA ASN A 415 -16.01 10.47 -7.24
C ASN A 415 -15.03 10.96 -8.31
N ILE A 416 -13.80 11.33 -7.91
CA ILE A 416 -12.74 11.67 -8.87
C ILE A 416 -12.49 10.50 -9.83
N GLY A 417 -12.34 9.28 -9.31
CA GLY A 417 -12.12 8.12 -10.16
C GLY A 417 -13.32 7.76 -11.03
N ALA A 418 -14.55 7.91 -10.52
CA ALA A 418 -15.77 7.74 -11.33
C ALA A 418 -15.79 8.69 -12.54
N ASN A 419 -15.44 9.97 -12.31
CA ASN A 419 -15.34 10.98 -13.35
C ASN A 419 -14.23 10.65 -14.36
N ILE A 420 -13.04 10.23 -13.91
CA ILE A 420 -11.92 9.85 -14.80
C ILE A 420 -12.32 8.67 -15.71
N LYS A 421 -13.11 7.73 -15.19
CA LYS A 421 -13.57 6.57 -15.96
C LYS A 421 -14.64 6.91 -17.02
N ASN A 422 -15.12 8.16 -17.13
CA ASN A 422 -16.24 8.58 -17.99
C ASN A 422 -17.43 7.61 -17.88
N ASN A 423 -17.71 7.15 -16.67
CA ASN A 423 -18.69 6.10 -16.48
C ASN A 423 -20.08 6.73 -16.27
N ASP A 424 -20.68 7.24 -17.35
CA ASP A 424 -22.04 7.82 -17.36
C ASP A 424 -23.12 6.84 -16.84
N SER A 425 -22.78 5.56 -16.68
CA SER A 425 -23.64 4.51 -16.12
C SER A 425 -23.55 4.32 -14.60
N GLN A 426 -22.63 4.99 -13.90
CA GLN A 426 -22.59 4.93 -12.43
C GLN A 426 -23.70 5.80 -11.85
N GLN A 427 -24.61 5.16 -11.08
CA GLN A 427 -25.55 5.87 -10.22
C GLN A 427 -24.79 6.83 -9.30
N ASP A 428 -25.34 8.03 -9.12
CA ASP A 428 -24.88 9.00 -8.13
C ASP A 428 -24.58 8.29 -6.80
N LEU A 429 -23.34 8.45 -6.32
CA LEU A 429 -22.85 7.83 -5.08
C LEU A 429 -23.79 8.11 -3.91
N PHE A 430 -24.34 9.32 -3.86
CA PHE A 430 -25.23 9.79 -2.81
C PHE A 430 -26.71 9.61 -3.13
N HIS A 431 -27.05 8.89 -4.21
CA HIS A 431 -28.43 8.65 -4.60
C HIS A 431 -29.23 8.05 -3.43
N GLY A 432 -30.36 8.69 -3.08
CA GLY A 432 -31.22 8.28 -1.96
C GLY A 432 -30.68 8.65 -0.57
N ILE A 433 -29.58 9.40 -0.47
CA ILE A 433 -29.03 9.91 0.80
C ILE A 433 -29.39 11.40 0.94
N PRO A 434 -30.13 11.81 2.00
CA PRO A 434 -30.56 13.20 2.19
C PRO A 434 -29.40 14.19 2.36
N GLU A 435 -29.49 15.38 1.74
CA GLU A 435 -28.48 16.45 1.85
C GLU A 435 -28.28 16.95 3.27
N THR A 436 -29.29 16.81 4.11
CA THR A 436 -29.25 17.10 5.54
C THR A 436 -29.69 15.88 6.33
N LEU A 437 -29.03 15.63 7.46
CA LEU A 437 -29.36 14.52 8.35
C LEU A 437 -29.92 15.07 9.66
N LYS A 438 -31.04 14.51 10.10
CA LYS A 438 -31.71 14.94 11.33
C LYS A 438 -30.78 14.71 12.53
N ASN A 439 -30.67 15.70 13.41
CA ASN A 439 -29.84 15.66 14.63
C ASN A 439 -28.32 15.50 14.37
N VAL A 440 -27.84 15.80 13.16
CA VAL A 440 -26.42 15.83 12.81
C VAL A 440 -26.00 17.28 12.62
N LYS A 441 -24.88 17.69 13.23
CA LYS A 441 -24.35 19.05 13.04
C LYS A 441 -23.83 19.23 11.61
N PRO A 442 -23.98 20.43 10.99
CA PRO A 442 -23.60 20.67 9.59
C PRO A 442 -22.20 20.19 9.21
N GLU A 443 -21.22 20.39 10.09
CA GLU A 443 -19.83 20.00 9.88
C GLU A 443 -19.62 18.48 9.70
N TYR A 444 -20.53 17.64 10.23
CA TYR A 444 -20.43 16.18 10.15
C TYR A 444 -21.33 15.57 9.06
N VAL A 445 -22.25 16.35 8.47
CA VAL A 445 -23.23 15.85 7.50
C VAL A 445 -22.55 15.15 6.33
N GLN A 446 -21.47 15.74 5.79
CA GLN A 446 -20.77 15.16 4.65
C GLN A 446 -20.11 13.81 5.01
N GLY A 447 -19.48 13.70 6.18
CA GLY A 447 -18.88 12.45 6.62
C GLY A 447 -19.90 11.34 6.81
N PHE A 448 -21.04 11.63 7.42
CA PHE A 448 -22.12 10.64 7.55
C PHE A 448 -22.70 10.25 6.20
N ARG A 449 -22.91 11.20 5.28
CA ARG A 449 -23.36 10.91 3.90
C ARG A 449 -22.39 9.97 3.20
N SER A 450 -21.09 10.25 3.28
CA SER A 450 -20.03 9.42 2.68
C SER A 450 -19.99 8.01 3.29
N ARG A 451 -20.12 7.92 4.62
CA ARG A 451 -20.14 6.63 5.33
C ARG A 451 -21.35 5.79 4.97
N ILE A 452 -22.55 6.39 4.91
CA ILE A 452 -23.77 5.71 4.44
C ILE A 452 -23.57 5.21 3.01
N ALA A 453 -23.05 6.05 2.11
CA ALA A 453 -22.81 5.66 0.72
C ALA A 453 -21.86 4.46 0.60
N ALA A 454 -20.80 4.45 1.41
CA ALA A 454 -19.78 3.41 1.45
C ALA A 454 -20.32 2.07 1.98
N LEU A 455 -21.06 2.11 3.11
CA LEU A 455 -21.33 0.95 3.95
C LEU A 455 -22.77 0.42 3.88
N ARG A 456 -23.72 1.16 3.29
CA ARG A 456 -25.09 0.65 3.05
C ARG A 456 -25.07 -0.66 2.26
N PRO A 457 -26.16 -1.47 2.29
CA PRO A 457 -26.30 -2.61 1.39
C PRO A 457 -25.99 -2.24 -0.08
N ASN A 458 -25.16 -3.06 -0.75
CA ASN A 458 -24.60 -2.80 -2.09
C ASN A 458 -23.71 -1.54 -2.22
N GLY A 459 -23.35 -0.90 -1.10
CA GLY A 459 -22.37 0.18 -1.05
C GLY A 459 -20.97 -0.31 -1.45
N PRO A 460 -20.12 0.53 -2.07
CA PRO A 460 -18.86 0.05 -2.65
C PRO A 460 -17.90 -0.60 -1.63
N ILE A 461 -17.81 -0.06 -0.41
CA ILE A 461 -16.95 -0.63 0.65
C ILE A 461 -17.59 -1.86 1.27
N ALA A 462 -18.88 -1.81 1.60
CA ALA A 462 -19.61 -2.96 2.15
C ALA A 462 -19.55 -4.19 1.23
N LYS A 463 -19.83 -3.99 -0.07
CA LYS A 463 -19.77 -5.05 -1.08
C LYS A 463 -18.36 -5.58 -1.33
N ARG A 464 -17.35 -4.71 -1.22
CA ARG A 464 -15.97 -5.11 -1.50
C ARG A 464 -15.34 -5.89 -0.35
N PHE A 465 -15.63 -5.49 0.89
CA PHE A 465 -14.97 -6.01 2.08
C PHE A 465 -15.92 -6.78 3.01
N LEU A 466 -17.00 -6.15 3.47
CA LEU A 466 -17.88 -6.73 4.50
C LEU A 466 -18.69 -7.93 4.00
N SER A 467 -19.12 -7.93 2.73
CA SER A 467 -19.79 -9.09 2.14
C SER A 467 -18.85 -10.25 1.83
N LYS A 468 -17.54 -10.11 2.12
CA LYS A 468 -16.53 -11.18 2.04
C LYS A 468 -16.23 -11.78 3.42
N ASN A 469 -16.78 -11.21 4.49
CA ASN A 469 -16.59 -11.69 5.85
C ASN A 469 -17.58 -12.81 6.19
N LEU A 470 -17.16 -13.73 7.07
CA LEU A 470 -18.05 -14.74 7.65
C LEU A 470 -18.72 -14.21 8.92
N THR A 471 -19.93 -14.65 9.21
CA THR A 471 -20.63 -14.37 10.49
C THR A 471 -20.39 -15.49 11.50
N VAL A 472 -20.21 -16.72 11.03
CA VAL A 472 -19.85 -17.89 11.81
C VAL A 472 -18.86 -18.76 11.02
N LEU A 473 -17.90 -19.37 11.71
CA LEU A 473 -16.86 -20.20 11.10
C LEU A 473 -16.50 -21.37 12.02
N VAL A 474 -16.27 -22.54 11.46
CA VAL A 474 -15.69 -23.69 12.18
C VAL A 474 -14.36 -24.06 11.53
N ILE A 475 -13.29 -24.12 12.32
CA ILE A 475 -11.98 -24.65 11.89
C ILE A 475 -11.55 -25.73 12.86
N GLY A 476 -11.43 -26.96 12.35
CA GLY A 476 -11.19 -28.13 13.16
C GLY A 476 -12.26 -28.29 14.24
N ASP A 477 -11.83 -28.20 15.50
CA ASP A 477 -12.68 -28.33 16.68
C ASP A 477 -13.10 -26.97 17.29
N SER A 478 -12.82 -25.86 16.62
CA SER A 478 -13.05 -24.50 17.14
C SER A 478 -14.12 -23.76 16.33
N VAL A 479 -15.17 -23.31 17.00
CA VAL A 479 -16.21 -22.42 16.47
C VAL A 479 -15.78 -20.97 16.71
N PHE A 480 -15.78 -20.15 15.67
CA PHE A 480 -15.56 -18.71 15.73
C PHE A 480 -16.88 -18.00 15.47
N VAL A 481 -17.18 -17.03 16.33
CA VAL A 481 -18.35 -16.14 16.23
C VAL A 481 -18.03 -14.88 17.03
N HIS A 482 -18.50 -13.72 16.58
CA HIS A 482 -18.16 -12.48 17.26
C HIS A 482 -18.73 -12.38 18.69
N GLY A 483 -20.04 -12.60 18.87
CA GLY A 483 -20.69 -12.59 20.19
C GLY A 483 -20.88 -13.99 20.78
N GLY A 484 -21.67 -14.84 20.11
CA GLY A 484 -21.99 -16.20 20.57
C GLY A 484 -23.10 -16.86 19.76
N MET A 485 -23.45 -18.12 20.03
CA MET A 485 -24.49 -18.83 19.27
C MET A 485 -25.49 -19.61 20.13
N LEU A 486 -26.77 -19.56 19.76
CA LEU A 486 -27.83 -20.35 20.38
C LEU A 486 -28.18 -21.59 19.54
N PRO A 487 -28.86 -22.61 20.10
CA PRO A 487 -29.27 -23.80 19.35
C PRO A 487 -30.12 -23.48 18.12
N SER A 488 -30.96 -22.44 18.20
CA SER A 488 -31.76 -21.95 17.07
C SER A 488 -30.90 -21.45 15.89
N HIS A 489 -29.71 -20.91 16.15
CA HIS A 489 -28.77 -20.52 15.08
C HIS A 489 -28.14 -21.74 14.43
N VAL A 490 -27.78 -22.76 15.21
CA VAL A 490 -27.25 -24.02 14.68
C VAL A 490 -28.32 -24.70 13.81
N ALA A 491 -29.57 -24.74 14.27
CA ALA A 491 -30.70 -25.26 13.53
C ALA A 491 -31.00 -24.48 12.23
N TYR A 492 -30.74 -23.17 12.20
CA TYR A 492 -30.85 -22.36 10.98
C TYR A 492 -29.84 -22.79 9.89
N GLY A 493 -28.68 -23.29 10.32
CA GLY A 493 -27.60 -23.77 9.46
C GLY A 493 -26.52 -22.72 9.23
N LEU A 494 -25.27 -23.06 9.52
CA LEU A 494 -24.12 -22.12 9.49
C LEU A 494 -23.92 -21.49 8.10
N GLN A 495 -24.04 -22.31 7.06
CA GLN A 495 -23.94 -21.84 5.67
C GLN A 495 -25.07 -20.88 5.30
N ASN A 496 -26.29 -21.14 5.78
CA ASN A 496 -27.45 -20.28 5.53
C ASN A 496 -27.28 -18.92 6.21
N ILE A 497 -26.74 -18.90 7.43
CA ILE A 497 -26.41 -17.65 8.14
C ILE A 497 -25.43 -16.82 7.31
N ASN A 498 -24.29 -17.41 6.95
CA ASN A 498 -23.24 -16.70 6.22
C ASN A 498 -23.75 -16.20 4.85
N GLN A 499 -24.51 -17.03 4.13
CA GLN A 499 -25.05 -16.66 2.84
C GLN A 499 -26.10 -15.54 2.96
N GLU A 500 -27.00 -15.61 3.95
CA GLU A 500 -28.02 -14.57 4.12
C GLU A 500 -27.42 -13.21 4.49
N VAL A 501 -26.44 -13.19 5.40
CA VAL A 501 -25.76 -11.95 5.78
C VAL A 501 -24.99 -11.38 4.58
N LYS A 502 -24.28 -12.23 3.83
CA LYS A 502 -23.59 -11.84 2.58
C LYS A 502 -24.56 -11.26 1.56
N ASP A 503 -25.69 -11.92 1.31
CA ASP A 503 -26.68 -11.50 0.32
C ASP A 503 -27.32 -10.17 0.72
N TRP A 504 -27.52 -9.96 2.02
CA TRP A 504 -28.00 -8.68 2.53
C TRP A 504 -26.96 -7.57 2.34
N ILE A 505 -25.72 -7.75 2.78
CA ILE A 505 -24.66 -6.74 2.65
C ILE A 505 -24.36 -6.41 1.18
N SER A 506 -24.37 -7.41 0.30
CA SER A 506 -24.19 -7.23 -1.15
C SER A 506 -25.41 -6.63 -1.86
N GLY A 507 -26.55 -6.50 -1.17
CA GLY A 507 -27.82 -5.99 -1.67
C GLY A 507 -28.55 -6.93 -2.62
N VAL A 508 -28.12 -8.18 -2.75
CA VAL A 508 -28.90 -9.26 -3.41
C VAL A 508 -30.22 -9.47 -2.66
N ARG A 509 -30.21 -9.31 -1.34
CA ARG A 509 -31.37 -9.38 -0.47
C ARG A 509 -31.59 -8.04 0.23
N SER A 510 -32.83 -7.57 0.28
CA SER A 510 -33.16 -6.28 0.90
C SER A 510 -33.17 -6.28 2.43
N LYS A 511 -33.29 -7.46 3.05
CA LYS A 511 -33.39 -7.62 4.51
C LYS A 511 -32.67 -8.87 4.98
N VAL A 512 -32.02 -8.77 6.14
CA VAL A 512 -31.48 -9.89 6.92
C VAL A 512 -32.42 -10.23 8.07
N THR A 513 -32.54 -11.51 8.39
CA THR A 513 -33.30 -12.01 9.54
C THR A 513 -32.76 -11.36 10.82
N SER A 514 -33.63 -10.62 11.51
CA SER A 514 -33.24 -9.77 12.64
C SER A 514 -32.57 -10.57 13.76
N SER A 515 -33.08 -11.76 14.09
CA SER A 515 -32.50 -12.60 15.15
C SER A 515 -31.08 -13.09 14.87
N LEU A 516 -30.61 -13.05 13.62
CA LEU A 516 -29.23 -13.44 13.30
C LEU A 516 -28.21 -12.36 13.65
N VAL A 517 -28.56 -11.09 13.50
CA VAL A 517 -27.59 -9.97 13.58
C VAL A 517 -28.01 -8.78 14.44
N ARG A 518 -29.25 -8.74 14.92
CA ARG A 518 -29.79 -7.66 15.77
C ARG A 518 -30.32 -8.19 17.09
N GLY A 519 -30.14 -7.39 18.13
CA GLY A 519 -30.63 -7.67 19.48
C GLY A 519 -29.72 -8.62 20.26
N ARG A 520 -29.90 -8.63 21.58
CA ARG A 520 -28.99 -9.27 22.55
C ARG A 520 -28.77 -10.78 22.36
N ASN A 521 -29.66 -11.46 21.65
CA ASN A 521 -29.58 -12.90 21.43
C ASN A 521 -29.01 -13.29 20.05
N SER A 522 -28.57 -12.31 19.25
CA SER A 522 -28.04 -12.55 17.91
C SER A 522 -26.56 -12.90 17.90
N LEU A 523 -26.06 -13.44 16.77
CA LEU A 523 -24.69 -14.00 16.71
C LEU A 523 -23.60 -13.00 17.07
N VAL A 524 -23.80 -11.74 16.70
CA VAL A 524 -22.82 -10.67 16.90
C VAL A 524 -23.05 -9.87 18.20
N TRP A 525 -24.07 -10.18 19.00
CA TRP A 525 -24.40 -9.43 20.22
C TRP A 525 -24.52 -10.29 21.48
N LEU A 526 -24.62 -11.62 21.33
CA LEU A 526 -24.82 -12.53 22.45
C LEU A 526 -23.63 -12.48 23.41
N ARG A 527 -23.90 -12.32 24.72
CA ARG A 527 -22.87 -12.26 25.78
C ARG A 527 -22.94 -13.37 26.81
N ILE A 528 -23.95 -14.25 26.74
CA ILE A 528 -24.22 -15.23 27.81
C ILE A 528 -23.09 -16.27 27.98
N PHE A 529 -22.16 -16.39 27.04
CA PHE A 529 -20.96 -17.24 27.15
C PHE A 529 -19.67 -16.46 27.37
N SER A 530 -19.73 -15.14 27.24
CA SER A 530 -18.58 -14.23 27.28
C SER A 530 -18.72 -13.12 28.34
N ASN A 531 -19.74 -13.21 29.21
CA ASN A 531 -19.99 -12.30 30.33
C ASN A 531 -18.69 -11.98 31.07
N GLU A 532 -18.51 -10.73 31.51
CA GLU A 532 -17.28 -10.27 32.18
C GLU A 532 -16.89 -11.18 33.36
N LEU A 533 -17.87 -11.55 34.20
CA LEU A 533 -17.69 -12.51 35.28
C LEU A 533 -17.94 -13.94 34.80
N ALA A 534 -16.93 -14.81 34.94
CA ALA A 534 -16.98 -16.20 34.49
C ALA A 534 -18.14 -17.01 35.09
N LYS A 535 -18.53 -16.72 36.34
CA LYS A 535 -19.66 -17.39 37.03
C LYS A 535 -21.02 -17.12 36.40
N ASP A 536 -21.14 -16.05 35.62
CA ASP A 536 -22.38 -15.63 34.98
C ASP A 536 -22.49 -16.19 33.55
N CYS A 537 -21.52 -17.01 33.12
CA CYS A 537 -21.57 -17.71 31.83
C CYS A 537 -22.49 -18.94 31.89
N ASP A 538 -23.37 -19.08 30.90
CA ASP A 538 -24.26 -20.25 30.77
C ASP A 538 -23.52 -21.44 30.13
N CYS A 539 -22.74 -22.15 30.94
CA CYS A 539 -21.94 -23.29 30.49
C CYS A 539 -22.80 -24.47 30.00
N SER A 540 -24.01 -24.64 30.54
CA SER A 540 -24.91 -25.73 30.12
C SER A 540 -25.44 -25.49 28.71
N MET A 541 -25.84 -24.26 28.40
CA MET A 541 -26.31 -23.91 27.07
C MET A 541 -25.15 -23.93 26.06
N LEU A 542 -23.96 -23.46 26.45
CA LEU A 542 -22.75 -23.55 25.62
C LEU A 542 -22.42 -25.00 25.25
N GLN A 543 -22.44 -25.91 26.23
CA GLN A 543 -22.21 -27.34 26.02
C GLN A 543 -23.18 -27.90 24.98
N HIS A 544 -24.48 -27.63 25.14
CA HIS A 544 -25.50 -28.11 24.23
C HIS A 544 -25.31 -27.61 22.78
N VAL A 545 -24.92 -26.35 22.62
CA VAL A 545 -24.62 -25.77 21.30
C VAL A 545 -23.42 -26.46 20.64
N LEU A 546 -22.33 -26.66 21.39
CA LEU A 546 -21.13 -27.31 20.88
C LEU A 546 -21.39 -28.77 20.49
N GLU A 547 -22.14 -29.52 21.30
CA GLU A 547 -22.53 -30.90 21.00
C GLU A 547 -23.40 -31.03 19.73
N THR A 548 -24.12 -29.96 19.38
CA THR A 548 -24.95 -29.93 18.16
C THR A 548 -24.10 -29.68 16.89
N ILE A 549 -22.87 -29.18 17.04
CA ILE A 549 -21.96 -28.91 15.91
C ILE A 549 -20.93 -30.05 15.82
N PRO A 550 -20.96 -30.89 14.77
CA PRO A 550 -20.07 -32.05 14.67
C PRO A 550 -18.59 -31.68 14.82
N GLY A 551 -17.91 -32.30 15.79
CA GLY A 551 -16.48 -32.12 16.04
C GLY A 551 -16.10 -30.86 16.83
N ALA A 552 -17.04 -29.96 17.13
CA ALA A 552 -16.76 -28.76 17.91
C ALA A 552 -16.48 -29.09 19.38
N ARG A 553 -15.46 -28.42 19.94
CA ARG A 553 -15.07 -28.54 21.36
C ARG A 553 -15.04 -27.22 22.09
N ARG A 554 -14.83 -26.12 21.37
CA ARG A 554 -14.76 -24.78 21.94
C ARG A 554 -15.34 -23.72 21.02
N MET A 555 -15.77 -22.61 21.61
CA MET A 555 -16.23 -21.40 20.97
C MET A 555 -15.28 -20.25 21.31
N ILE A 556 -14.79 -19.55 20.28
CA ILE A 556 -13.85 -18.42 20.39
C ILE A 556 -14.62 -17.15 20.01
N MET A 557 -14.65 -16.18 20.93
CA MET A 557 -15.53 -15.01 20.88
C MET A 557 -14.79 -13.71 21.20
N GLY A 558 -15.15 -12.63 20.49
CA GLY A 558 -14.74 -11.25 20.76
C GLY A 558 -15.82 -10.52 21.57
N HIS A 559 -16.14 -9.27 21.17
CA HIS A 559 -17.32 -8.47 21.57
C HIS A 559 -17.40 -7.98 23.03
N THR A 560 -16.98 -8.82 23.98
CA THR A 560 -17.02 -8.52 25.42
C THR A 560 -15.61 -8.39 25.95
N ILE A 561 -15.21 -7.14 26.19
CA ILE A 561 -13.90 -6.78 26.72
C ILE A 561 -13.57 -7.55 27.99
N GLN A 562 -12.39 -8.17 27.99
CA GLN A 562 -11.79 -8.88 29.11
C GLN A 562 -10.61 -8.07 29.64
N GLU A 563 -10.81 -7.34 30.74
CA GLU A 563 -9.77 -6.46 31.31
C GLU A 563 -8.53 -7.22 31.80
N THR A 564 -8.67 -8.50 32.11
CA THR A 564 -7.58 -9.37 32.58
C THR A 564 -6.80 -10.05 31.46
N GLY A 565 -7.13 -9.77 30.19
CA GLY A 565 -6.55 -10.46 29.04
C GLY A 565 -7.39 -11.65 28.55
N ILE A 566 -6.89 -12.30 27.49
CA ILE A 566 -7.52 -13.47 26.88
C ILE A 566 -7.63 -14.58 27.93
N ASN A 567 -8.78 -15.24 28.00
CA ASN A 567 -9.00 -16.28 28.99
C ASN A 567 -10.07 -17.30 28.54
N GLY A 568 -10.13 -18.43 29.25
CA GLY A 568 -11.13 -19.47 29.05
C GLY A 568 -12.09 -19.61 30.22
N VAL A 569 -13.34 -19.99 29.92
CA VAL A 569 -14.38 -20.32 30.90
C VAL A 569 -15.11 -21.60 30.47
N CYS A 570 -15.90 -22.19 31.38
CA CYS A 570 -16.64 -23.44 31.15
C CYS A 570 -15.73 -24.61 30.74
N ASP A 571 -14.59 -24.79 31.43
CA ASP A 571 -13.53 -25.74 31.08
C ASP A 571 -12.98 -25.51 29.66
N ASN A 572 -12.65 -24.25 29.35
CA ASN A 572 -12.14 -23.80 28.05
C ASN A 572 -13.05 -24.07 26.84
N LYS A 573 -14.32 -24.36 27.08
CA LYS A 573 -15.32 -24.46 26.01
C LYS A 573 -15.70 -23.07 25.48
N ALA A 574 -15.51 -22.01 26.25
CA ALA A 574 -15.61 -20.62 25.80
C ALA A 574 -14.28 -19.93 25.99
N ILE A 575 -13.69 -19.43 24.90
CA ILE A 575 -12.45 -18.65 24.89
C ILE A 575 -12.80 -17.22 24.49
N ARG A 576 -12.53 -16.28 25.40
CA ARG A 576 -12.87 -14.85 25.28
C ARG A 576 -11.60 -14.09 24.89
N ILE A 577 -11.58 -13.51 23.69
CA ILE A 577 -10.37 -12.96 23.08
C ILE A 577 -10.36 -11.43 22.88
N ASP A 578 -11.46 -10.75 23.17
CA ASP A 578 -11.48 -9.28 23.16
C ASP A 578 -10.86 -8.74 24.44
N VAL A 579 -9.70 -8.09 24.32
CA VAL A 579 -8.97 -7.47 25.45
C VAL A 579 -9.10 -5.95 25.44
N GLY A 580 -10.00 -5.39 24.62
CA GLY A 580 -10.22 -3.95 24.50
C GLY A 580 -8.98 -3.17 24.09
N MET A 581 -8.14 -3.74 23.22
CA MET A 581 -6.80 -3.22 22.90
C MET A 581 -6.79 -1.85 22.21
N SER A 582 -7.86 -1.50 21.48
CA SER A 582 -7.97 -0.22 20.77
C SER A 582 -7.93 0.95 21.75
N GLN A 583 -7.24 2.03 21.36
CA GLN A 583 -7.27 3.31 22.06
C GLN A 583 -8.69 3.90 22.16
N GLY A 584 -9.58 3.54 21.24
CA GLY A 584 -11.01 3.91 21.30
C GLY A 584 -11.83 3.11 22.31
N CYS A 585 -11.22 2.14 22.99
CA CYS A 585 -11.82 1.31 24.03
C CYS A 585 -11.17 1.61 25.38
N ILE A 586 -10.58 0.59 26.03
CA ILE A 586 -9.85 0.72 27.29
C ILE A 586 -8.34 0.84 27.08
N ASN A 587 -7.87 0.92 25.82
CA ASN A 587 -6.46 0.96 25.45
C ASN A 587 -5.64 -0.19 26.05
N GLY A 588 -6.22 -1.40 26.03
CA GLY A 588 -5.60 -2.61 26.54
C GLY A 588 -4.28 -2.94 25.85
N LEU A 589 -3.49 -3.79 26.49
CA LEU A 589 -2.29 -4.36 25.88
C LEU A 589 -2.69 -5.41 24.84
N PRO A 590 -2.11 -5.40 23.63
CA PRO A 590 -2.33 -6.43 22.62
C PRO A 590 -2.08 -7.85 23.14
N GLU A 591 -3.07 -8.70 22.91
CA GLU A 591 -2.98 -10.15 23.09
C GLU A 591 -3.57 -10.87 21.89
N VAL A 592 -3.02 -12.05 21.59
CA VAL A 592 -3.43 -12.87 20.45
C VAL A 592 -3.48 -14.33 20.87
N LEU A 593 -4.52 -15.05 20.47
CA LEU A 593 -4.65 -16.48 20.73
C LEU A 593 -3.98 -17.27 19.59
N GLU A 594 -3.07 -18.16 19.94
CA GLU A 594 -2.42 -19.13 19.05
C GLU A 594 -2.91 -20.54 19.38
N ILE A 595 -3.29 -21.30 18.36
CA ILE A 595 -3.70 -22.69 18.45
C ILE A 595 -2.80 -23.49 17.52
N THR A 596 -2.03 -24.40 18.09
CA THR A 596 -1.15 -25.28 17.31
C THR A 596 -1.57 -26.73 17.48
N LYS A 597 -1.37 -27.53 16.43
CA LYS A 597 -1.73 -28.95 16.42
C LYS A 597 -1.11 -29.74 17.57
N ASN A 598 0.09 -29.36 18.01
CA ASN A 598 0.89 -30.11 18.98
C ASN A 598 0.90 -29.51 20.39
N SER A 599 0.61 -28.21 20.55
CA SER A 599 0.83 -27.49 21.82
C SER A 599 -0.44 -26.95 22.47
N GLY A 600 -1.60 -27.10 21.81
CA GLY A 600 -2.88 -26.60 22.32
C GLY A 600 -3.03 -25.09 22.17
N LEU A 601 -3.84 -24.48 23.07
CA LEU A 601 -4.09 -23.04 23.14
C LEU A 601 -2.92 -22.32 23.82
N ARG A 602 -2.49 -21.19 23.26
CA ARG A 602 -1.44 -20.33 23.77
C ARG A 602 -1.82 -18.87 23.61
N ILE A 603 -1.55 -18.04 24.62
CA ILE A 603 -1.74 -16.59 24.55
C ILE A 603 -0.38 -15.94 24.28
N LEU A 604 -0.32 -15.12 23.24
CA LEU A 604 0.81 -14.24 22.95
C LEU A 604 0.45 -12.85 23.47
N THR A 605 1.27 -12.28 24.36
CA THR A 605 0.97 -11.02 25.04
C THR A 605 2.12 -10.03 24.92
N SER A 606 1.76 -8.75 24.74
CA SER A 606 2.69 -7.62 24.81
C SER A 606 3.03 -7.22 26.25
N ASN A 607 2.41 -7.85 27.26
CA ASN A 607 2.63 -7.53 28.65
C ASN A 607 4.05 -7.88 29.13
N PRO A 608 4.87 -6.88 29.53
CA PRO A 608 6.28 -7.08 29.85
C PRO A 608 6.52 -7.95 31.09
N VAL A 609 5.55 -8.04 32.01
CA VAL A 609 5.66 -8.92 33.21
C VAL A 609 5.78 -10.38 32.82
N TYR A 610 5.10 -10.79 31.73
CA TYR A 610 5.16 -12.15 31.22
C TYR A 610 6.37 -12.37 30.28
N GLN A 611 6.93 -11.29 29.72
CA GLN A 611 8.18 -11.35 28.94
C GLN A 611 9.43 -11.51 29.83
N GLN A 612 9.45 -10.89 31.02
CA GLN A 612 10.58 -11.03 31.96
C GLN A 612 10.67 -12.43 32.59
N LYS A 613 9.54 -13.09 32.83
CA LYS A 613 9.51 -14.48 33.33
C LYS A 613 10.16 -15.46 32.34
N GLN A 614 9.97 -15.25 31.04
CA GLN A 614 10.62 -16.05 29.98
C GLN A 614 12.15 -15.83 29.91
N GLN A 615 12.64 -14.64 30.27
CA GLN A 615 14.08 -14.35 30.30
C GLN A 615 14.79 -15.00 31.51
N LEU A 616 14.17 -14.99 32.68
CA LEU A 616 14.73 -15.61 33.90
C LEU A 616 14.84 -17.13 33.82
N ASP A 617 13.85 -17.80 33.20
CA ASP A 617 13.89 -19.26 33.03
C ASP A 617 14.97 -19.72 32.02
N SER A 618 15.36 -18.84 31.07
CA SER A 618 16.42 -19.14 30.09
C SER A 618 17.86 -19.07 30.65
N ILE A 619 18.05 -18.49 31.84
CA ILE A 619 19.37 -18.33 32.48
C ILE A 619 19.68 -19.53 33.40
N ALA A 620 18.68 -20.34 33.77
CA ALA A 620 18.83 -21.43 34.73
C ALA A 620 19.39 -22.75 34.14
N ASP A 621 19.31 -22.98 32.82
CA ASP A 621 19.79 -24.21 32.16
C ASP A 621 21.04 -23.96 31.30
N GLY A 622 22.21 -24.00 31.95
CA GLY A 622 23.50 -23.91 31.28
C GLY A 622 24.02 -25.27 30.79
N MET A 623 23.77 -25.64 29.53
CA MET A 623 24.68 -26.45 28.69
C MET A 623 24.26 -26.46 27.20
N LEU A 624 25.25 -26.53 26.29
CA LEU A 624 25.18 -26.32 24.83
C LEU A 624 24.13 -27.16 24.03
N MET A 625 23.39 -26.47 23.12
CA MET A 625 22.61 -26.89 21.91
C MET A 625 21.46 -27.91 22.08
N PRO A 626 20.32 -27.86 21.33
CA PRO A 626 19.79 -26.89 20.36
C PRO A 626 18.58 -26.08 20.90
N LEU A 627 18.18 -25.02 20.18
CA LEU A 627 17.05 -24.11 20.49
C LEU A 627 15.83 -24.80 21.15
N PRO A 628 15.47 -24.47 22.41
CA PRO A 628 14.24 -24.98 23.01
C PRO A 628 13.02 -24.19 22.54
N GLN A 629 11.95 -24.92 22.23
CA GLN A 629 10.64 -24.38 21.86
C GLN A 629 9.99 -23.59 23.01
N PRO A 630 9.24 -22.52 22.71
CA PRO A 630 8.67 -21.65 23.74
C PRO A 630 7.44 -22.26 24.42
N LYS A 631 7.41 -22.25 25.75
CA LYS A 631 6.26 -22.67 26.60
C LYS A 631 5.82 -21.53 27.54
N GLN A 632 4.51 -21.52 27.83
CA GLN A 632 3.77 -20.85 28.93
C GLN A 632 3.38 -19.38 28.71
N VAL A 633 2.14 -18.92 28.91
CA VAL A 633 1.00 -19.35 29.78
C VAL A 633 0.12 -20.46 29.17
N GLN A 634 -0.10 -21.54 29.93
CA GLN A 634 -1.10 -22.57 29.61
C GLN A 634 -2.43 -22.17 30.25
N VAL A 635 -3.50 -22.17 29.45
CA VAL A 635 -4.86 -22.23 29.98
C VAL A 635 -5.11 -23.72 30.30
N GLU A 636 -5.37 -24.06 31.56
CA GLU A 636 -5.46 -25.46 32.03
C GLU A 636 -6.53 -26.24 31.27
N ALA A 637 -6.15 -27.39 30.70
CA ALA A 637 -6.91 -28.20 29.74
C ALA A 637 -8.17 -28.86 30.30
#